data_AF-A0A8X7TBK0-F1
#
_entry.id   AF-A0A8X7TBK0-F1
#
_cell.length_a   1.000
_cell.length_b   1.000
_cell.length_c   1.000
_cell.angle_alpha   90.00
_cell.angle_beta   90.00
_cell.angle_gamma   90.00
#
_symmetry.space_group_name_H-M   'P 1'
#
loop_
_entity.id
_entity.type
_entity.pdbx_description
1 polymer ?
#
loop_
_entity_poly.entity_id
_entity_poly.type
_entity_poly.pdbx_seq_one_letter_code
_entity_poly.pdbx_strand_id
1 'polypeptide(L)'
;MEMTLGRANQTSIELFPVTNCVMPSPTSNLGSAEAVTRFLRSKEGHLPEILKIANDILDTKLDVYLPNKREFILSLLVDRLNDRSNSSNFSKWKSDKDVWNLLKRVLFIEGHNETSILQSLKIVDLMILLMESDDPEGWDCLPYVCQILSMFLKRSFMEIEESTGIRLLKSTLSYIQNKAPKNSSVTLDEIVTNVYWNSHPQGLLEVSKKSYSQFFEELFISLTKYLSIESESPSKHLYEEIFTTRVFYPENLPYLVHNLDKLLKKETPDDASLRYFFQMAVRKLAPKQMKLCTELFDVIVNKSPNLSESLLASLVGSHHALPQEFIFSVYTKEVASKKFIDLNWDMVKYVFELDSELAATKSKFVFEKYNSAFNLDEKVLPVGKVIVYAYAKNRELVEFLTKVWPKAIARDELWDGDDFIAHVANCIDSLSEKQIVQVLETSPNLSSEASFAVLTAITKGLISSSWKLIDSLKPTFNQIQSYINSSTNFWQVRYNLLNLYGSEFVIPESVLELDYDIYYHYTVLRLLELNIIQDYSNKKQRQLILFLRDNPSLISSAFCRWFVMINDYFTNESIVELLKLAFETAFLCHTDCEIYEQRNIMTCMMRLFIADPMSHFDHIPKIPLACFSRGPKKDLLNILTRKYIETKEVRVLGCIDYLLDSASYQSSIERDISVVLQILALAPTDEAQKYASSISKKVWKTNVDMIKSDENRAFVANAIGMLVRSMQIGGSGDVLPEMKMALIIVSHQSVLTGNDLTKYEELVNTFKMQCIRQIKDSQDNSDNAKLNWFLHGLASIPPSMLTFNDVKSIAGQIKIEANDTSIKQALFSLVCKCAKPDLRFAKYVLSLYLVLNTEAHTQHLFDDVVQYLQSLVNEKVELYYAICNYVIFSTADAEDTFSNSICMVLSALLTTMPKEPDGSLQIALFSGYLRNPSQLSPKVLQHIMGNLKWLLTQKQWLFNQYILEMALAHIGIVSSITLSDKHEFEQLYLESLRVVSQILLHHRFKLSTRHHSIIYLMCTFLESLVEPGQLGHSNIAAGSFTRLVSNLCEPQEHVRDLSVRSGQQNNRLTTQANLYKKQLRIYLPYLLINYIYLNLKFTFGKQVNDILATGVYTIFDSLSKSELQIVNSALDYAGKALYKSLYHDYQEYWKWKDQ
;
A
#
# COMPACT_ATOMS: atom_id res chain seq x y z
N MET A 1 43.21 62.12 -18.03
CA MET A 1 42.92 62.71 -16.71
C MET A 1 43.46 61.75 -15.68
N GLU A 2 44.72 61.99 -15.30
CA GLU A 2 45.10 62.61 -14.01
C GLU A 2 45.18 61.53 -12.92
N MET A 3 46.40 61.11 -12.57
CA MET A 3 47.24 61.66 -11.48
C MET A 3 46.64 61.30 -10.11
N THR A 4 47.35 60.65 -9.19
CA THR A 4 48.49 61.20 -8.41
C THR A 4 49.15 60.05 -7.60
N LEU A 5 50.47 59.82 -7.69
CA LEU A 5 51.58 60.39 -6.86
C LEU A 5 51.60 59.88 -5.39
N GLY A 6 52.69 59.35 -4.82
CA GLY A 6 54.05 59.13 -5.33
C GLY A 6 55.06 58.78 -4.22
N ARG A 7 56.22 58.22 -4.65
CA ARG A 7 57.63 58.30 -4.14
C ARG A 7 57.90 57.96 -2.65
N ALA A 8 58.91 57.17 -2.27
CA ALA A 8 60.29 57.14 -2.78
C ALA A 8 61.09 55.88 -2.33
N ASN A 9 62.05 55.49 -3.17
CA ASN A 9 63.39 54.95 -2.87
C ASN A 9 63.53 53.56 -2.17
N GLN A 10 63.29 52.50 -2.95
CA GLN A 10 63.85 51.16 -2.77
C GLN A 10 64.34 50.61 -4.12
N THR A 11 65.49 49.92 -4.03
CA THR A 11 66.43 49.54 -5.10
C THR A 11 65.84 48.63 -6.18
N SER A 12 65.77 49.13 -7.41
CA SER A 12 65.43 48.36 -8.61
C SER A 12 66.43 48.76 -9.70
N ILE A 13 67.22 47.78 -10.15
CA ILE A 13 68.22 47.95 -11.21
C ILE A 13 67.64 47.40 -12.50
N GLU A 14 67.54 48.32 -13.45
CA GLU A 14 67.34 48.14 -14.88
C GLU A 14 68.50 47.38 -15.52
N LEU A 15 68.21 46.66 -16.61
CA LEU A 15 68.89 46.84 -17.90
C LEU A 15 68.21 46.00 -18.99
N PHE A 16 67.57 46.74 -19.90
CA PHE A 16 67.42 46.60 -21.35
C PHE A 16 67.35 45.24 -22.10
N PRO A 17 66.61 45.21 -23.23
CA PRO A 17 66.08 44.03 -23.87
C PRO A 17 67.00 43.47 -24.97
N VAL A 18 67.04 42.16 -25.11
CA VAL A 18 67.64 41.47 -26.27
C VAL A 18 66.54 40.64 -26.91
N THR A 19 66.06 41.14 -28.05
CA THR A 19 65.47 40.40 -29.18
C THR A 19 65.02 38.97 -28.88
N ASN A 20 63.74 38.79 -28.51
CA ASN A 20 63.10 37.49 -28.66
C ASN A 20 62.84 37.23 -30.14
N CYS A 21 63.64 36.34 -30.70
CA CYS A 21 63.29 35.55 -31.86
C CYS A 21 61.84 35.10 -31.75
N VAL A 22 61.03 35.43 -32.76
CA VAL A 22 59.76 34.76 -33.00
C VAL A 22 60.06 33.28 -33.21
N MET A 23 59.81 32.48 -32.17
CA MET A 23 59.63 31.04 -32.33
C MET A 23 58.15 30.81 -32.67
N PRO A 24 57.83 30.17 -33.81
CA PRO A 24 56.46 30.01 -34.27
C PRO A 24 55.64 29.07 -33.38
N SER A 25 54.35 29.36 -33.26
CA SER A 25 53.35 28.49 -32.62
C SER A 25 53.26 27.13 -33.34
N PRO A 26 53.08 26.01 -32.60
CA PRO A 26 53.14 24.65 -33.16
C PRO A 26 51.93 24.28 -34.04
N THR A 27 50.99 25.21 -34.27
CA THR A 27 49.74 24.98 -35.02
C THR A 27 49.85 25.25 -36.52
N SER A 28 50.99 25.69 -37.03
CA SER A 28 51.16 26.13 -38.43
C SER A 28 51.45 25.01 -39.46
N ASN A 29 51.53 23.73 -39.06
CA ASN A 29 51.91 22.62 -39.94
C ASN A 29 51.05 21.33 -39.80
N LEU A 30 49.73 21.44 -39.58
CA LEU A 30 48.81 20.28 -39.52
C LEU A 30 48.25 19.88 -40.90
N GLY A 31 49.07 19.92 -41.96
CA GLY A 31 48.65 19.62 -43.34
C GLY A 31 48.67 18.13 -43.76
N SER A 32 49.02 17.21 -42.85
CA SER A 32 49.10 15.77 -43.14
C SER A 32 48.65 14.90 -41.96
N ALA A 33 48.18 13.68 -42.25
CA ALA A 33 47.77 12.71 -41.23
C ALA A 33 48.92 12.33 -40.27
N GLU A 34 50.16 12.33 -40.74
CA GLU A 34 51.35 12.09 -39.91
C GLU A 34 51.58 13.24 -38.92
N ALA A 35 51.46 14.49 -39.36
CA ALA A 35 51.64 15.66 -38.49
C ALA A 35 50.56 15.70 -37.39
N VAL A 36 49.30 15.40 -37.75
CA VAL A 36 48.17 15.35 -36.82
C VAL A 36 48.33 14.24 -35.77
N THR A 37 48.71 13.03 -36.19
CA THR A 37 48.91 11.90 -35.26
C THR A 37 50.13 12.10 -34.35
N ARG A 38 51.23 12.71 -34.84
CA ARG A 38 52.39 13.07 -34.03
C ARG A 38 52.04 14.14 -32.98
N PHE A 39 51.21 15.13 -33.33
CA PHE A 39 50.73 16.14 -32.40
C PHE A 39 49.88 15.53 -31.26
N LEU A 40 48.89 14.70 -31.61
CA LEU A 40 48.01 14.05 -30.62
C LEU A 40 48.76 13.07 -29.69
N ARG A 41 49.85 12.47 -30.16
CA ARG A 41 50.72 11.59 -29.35
C ARG A 41 51.79 12.34 -28.56
N SER A 42 51.96 13.65 -28.75
CA SER A 42 52.99 14.41 -28.04
C SER A 42 52.75 14.42 -26.54
N LYS A 43 53.82 14.34 -25.74
CA LYS A 43 53.75 14.42 -24.26
C LYS A 43 53.83 15.86 -23.73
N GLU A 44 54.12 16.82 -24.60
CA GLU A 44 54.31 18.25 -24.28
C GLU A 44 53.15 19.14 -24.78
N GLY A 45 52.15 18.58 -25.46
CA GLY A 45 51.00 19.33 -25.97
C GLY A 45 50.01 19.77 -24.90
N HIS A 46 49.38 20.94 -25.09
CA HIS A 46 48.38 21.50 -24.19
C HIS A 46 47.04 20.72 -24.29
N LEU A 47 46.53 20.19 -23.18
CA LEU A 47 45.36 19.29 -23.13
C LEU A 47 44.12 19.86 -23.87
N PRO A 48 43.70 21.11 -23.66
CA PRO A 48 42.60 21.72 -24.43
C PRO A 48 42.80 21.73 -25.95
N GLU A 49 44.03 21.91 -26.43
CA GLU A 49 44.33 21.90 -27.87
C GLU A 49 44.26 20.49 -28.45
N ILE A 50 44.74 19.49 -27.70
CA ILE A 50 44.62 18.07 -28.06
C ILE A 50 43.15 17.64 -28.14
N LEU A 51 42.34 18.02 -27.14
CA LEU A 51 40.90 17.71 -27.12
C LEU A 51 40.15 18.40 -28.25
N LYS A 52 40.48 19.66 -28.57
CA LYS A 52 39.90 20.39 -29.70
C LYS A 52 40.20 19.70 -31.03
N ILE A 53 41.47 19.37 -31.29
CA ILE A 53 41.88 18.70 -32.53
C ILE A 53 41.26 17.30 -32.65
N ALA A 54 41.18 16.54 -31.55
CA ALA A 54 40.51 15.24 -31.55
C ALA A 54 39.01 15.35 -31.90
N ASN A 55 38.31 16.36 -31.38
CA ASN A 55 36.92 16.64 -31.75
C ASN A 55 36.79 17.09 -33.22
N ASP A 56 37.66 17.97 -33.71
CA ASP A 56 37.64 18.46 -35.10
C ASP A 56 37.91 17.32 -36.12
N ILE A 57 38.70 16.31 -35.76
CA ILE A 57 38.90 15.09 -36.56
C ILE A 57 37.62 14.24 -36.60
N LEU A 58 36.95 14.06 -35.46
CA LEU A 58 35.67 13.34 -35.40
C LEU A 58 34.61 14.05 -36.25
N ASP A 59 34.54 15.38 -36.15
CA ASP A 59 33.62 16.27 -36.87
C ASP A 59 33.95 16.49 -38.36
N THR A 60 35.03 15.89 -38.89
CA THR A 60 35.48 16.09 -40.28
C THR A 60 35.77 17.55 -40.66
N LYS A 61 36.12 18.39 -39.68
CA LYS A 61 36.45 19.82 -39.90
C LYS A 61 37.87 20.06 -40.38
N LEU A 62 38.75 19.07 -40.19
CA LEU A 62 40.13 19.08 -40.69
C LEU A 62 40.20 18.40 -42.06
N ASP A 63 40.82 19.08 -43.03
CA ASP A 63 41.07 18.58 -44.39
C ASP A 63 42.23 17.58 -44.42
N VAL A 64 42.10 16.51 -43.62
CA VAL A 64 43.11 15.46 -43.44
C VAL A 64 42.43 14.10 -43.41
N TYR A 65 42.79 13.22 -44.34
CA TYR A 65 42.28 11.84 -44.39
C TYR A 65 43.03 10.94 -43.40
N LEU A 66 42.39 10.61 -42.27
CA LEU A 66 42.88 9.66 -41.27
C LEU A 66 41.99 8.39 -41.28
N PRO A 67 42.44 7.27 -41.86
CA PRO A 67 41.69 6.01 -41.80
C PRO A 67 41.62 5.51 -40.35
N ASN A 68 40.47 4.93 -39.96
CA ASN A 68 40.23 4.47 -38.58
C ASN A 68 40.45 5.56 -37.51
N LYS A 69 40.10 6.82 -37.84
CA LYS A 69 40.27 7.99 -36.96
C LYS A 69 39.68 7.78 -35.55
N ARG A 70 38.61 6.99 -35.47
CA ARG A 70 37.92 6.69 -34.22
C ARG A 70 38.75 5.74 -33.35
N GLU A 71 39.21 4.63 -33.92
CA GLU A 71 40.05 3.64 -33.24
C GLU A 71 41.37 4.27 -32.76
N PHE A 72 41.93 5.19 -33.54
CA PHE A 72 43.12 5.96 -33.14
C PHE A 72 42.85 6.83 -31.90
N ILE A 73 41.77 7.61 -31.89
CA ILE A 73 41.42 8.48 -30.74
C ILE A 73 41.08 7.62 -29.53
N LEU A 74 40.39 6.50 -29.71
CA LEU A 74 40.07 5.58 -28.63
C LEU A 74 41.34 4.99 -28.00
N SER A 75 42.27 4.48 -28.83
CA SER A 75 43.58 3.99 -28.37
C SER A 75 44.36 5.07 -27.62
N LEU A 76 44.36 6.31 -28.12
CA LEU A 76 45.02 7.43 -27.46
C LEU A 76 44.43 7.70 -26.07
N LEU A 77 43.10 7.75 -25.94
CA LEU A 77 42.44 7.99 -24.66
C LEU A 77 42.74 6.87 -23.66
N VAL A 78 42.69 5.61 -24.10
CA VAL A 78 42.98 4.46 -23.24
C VAL A 78 44.44 4.46 -22.78
N ASP A 79 45.40 4.72 -23.68
CA ASP A 79 46.82 4.82 -23.33
C ASP A 79 47.08 5.92 -22.29
N ARG A 80 46.43 7.07 -22.44
CA ARG A 80 46.62 8.23 -21.54
C ARG A 80 45.93 8.05 -20.19
N LEU A 81 44.72 7.48 -20.17
CA LEU A 81 44.01 7.18 -18.92
C LEU A 81 44.71 6.07 -18.13
N ASN A 82 45.34 5.10 -18.80
CA ASN A 82 46.10 4.03 -18.15
C ASN A 82 47.51 4.46 -17.68
N ASP A 83 48.04 5.60 -18.15
CA ASP A 83 49.38 6.07 -17.79
C ASP A 83 49.48 6.34 -16.28
N ARG A 84 50.46 5.71 -15.61
CA ARG A 84 50.74 5.85 -14.17
C ARG A 84 52.00 6.68 -13.89
N SER A 85 52.58 7.34 -14.90
CA SER A 85 53.75 8.20 -14.70
C SER A 85 53.37 9.43 -13.87
N ASN A 86 54.10 9.69 -12.77
CA ASN A 86 53.90 10.82 -11.85
C ASN A 86 54.32 12.18 -12.46
N SER A 87 54.18 12.38 -13.77
CA SER A 87 54.47 13.66 -14.39
C SER A 87 53.28 14.61 -14.23
N SER A 88 53.53 15.85 -13.83
CA SER A 88 52.52 16.88 -13.52
C SER A 88 51.57 17.22 -14.68
N ASN A 89 51.88 16.79 -15.91
CA ASN A 89 51.05 17.01 -17.09
C ASN A 89 50.01 15.90 -17.32
N PHE A 90 50.17 14.71 -16.74
CA PHE A 90 49.30 13.55 -16.99
C PHE A 90 48.25 13.31 -15.90
N SER A 91 48.40 13.86 -14.69
CA SER A 91 47.33 13.81 -13.69
C SER A 91 46.07 14.54 -14.16
N LYS A 92 46.25 15.66 -14.89
CA LYS A 92 45.17 16.47 -15.47
C LYS A 92 44.27 15.69 -16.43
N TRP A 93 44.75 14.64 -17.10
CA TRP A 93 43.92 13.84 -18.00
C TRP A 93 42.84 13.04 -17.26
N LYS A 94 43.07 12.69 -15.98
CA LYS A 94 42.15 11.86 -15.18
C LYS A 94 41.11 12.70 -14.45
N SER A 95 41.47 13.94 -14.10
CA SER A 95 40.60 14.91 -13.40
C SER A 95 39.88 15.90 -14.32
N ASP A 96 40.13 15.87 -15.64
CA ASP A 96 39.46 16.75 -16.61
C ASP A 96 38.18 16.11 -17.20
N LYS A 97 37.04 16.79 -17.05
CA LYS A 97 35.72 16.34 -17.52
C LYS A 97 35.64 16.17 -19.04
N ASP A 98 36.36 17.00 -19.81
CA ASP A 98 36.28 17.01 -21.26
C ASP A 98 36.97 15.79 -21.87
N VAL A 99 37.94 15.19 -21.16
CA VAL A 99 38.55 13.91 -21.52
C VAL A 99 37.51 12.78 -21.44
N TRP A 100 36.76 12.71 -20.34
CA TRP A 100 35.72 11.70 -20.13
C TRP A 100 34.53 11.89 -21.08
N ASN A 101 34.17 13.14 -21.40
CA ASN A 101 33.16 13.46 -22.42
C ASN A 101 33.59 13.04 -23.82
N LEU A 102 34.86 13.26 -24.19
CA LEU A 102 35.39 12.81 -25.47
C LEU A 102 35.40 11.27 -25.55
N LEU A 103 35.78 10.57 -24.48
CA LEU A 103 35.72 9.10 -24.41
C LEU A 103 34.29 8.60 -24.59
N LYS A 104 33.34 9.18 -23.86
CA LYS A 104 31.90 8.87 -24.02
C LYS A 104 31.46 9.07 -25.47
N ARG A 105 31.80 10.21 -26.09
CA ARG A 105 31.47 10.53 -27.47
C ARG A 105 32.01 9.50 -28.46
N VAL A 106 33.27 9.08 -28.30
CA VAL A 106 33.91 8.06 -29.14
C VAL A 106 33.24 6.68 -28.99
N LEU A 107 32.70 6.37 -27.81
CA LEU A 107 31.97 5.12 -27.52
C LEU A 107 30.53 5.08 -28.08
N PHE A 108 29.92 6.23 -28.43
CA PHE A 108 28.58 6.29 -29.01
C PHE A 108 28.53 6.09 -30.53
N ILE A 109 29.65 6.30 -31.22
CA ILE A 109 29.77 6.06 -32.67
C ILE A 109 29.91 4.53 -32.88
N GLU A 110 29.22 3.88 -33.81
CA GLU A 110 29.37 2.42 -34.04
C GLU A 110 30.68 2.08 -34.78
N GLY A 111 31.31 0.93 -34.49
CA GLY A 111 32.49 0.46 -35.21
C GLY A 111 32.96 -0.96 -34.86
N HIS A 112 33.92 -1.47 -35.63
CA HIS A 112 34.16 -2.91 -35.78
C HIS A 112 35.15 -3.53 -34.77
N ASN A 113 35.96 -2.74 -34.04
CA ASN A 113 37.07 -3.23 -33.18
C ASN A 113 37.07 -2.71 -31.72
N GLU A 114 35.94 -2.20 -31.24
CA GLU A 114 35.84 -1.49 -29.95
C GLU A 114 36.20 -2.34 -28.73
N THR A 115 35.72 -3.58 -28.66
CA THR A 115 35.80 -4.42 -27.46
C THR A 115 37.23 -4.74 -27.02
N SER A 116 38.14 -4.98 -27.97
CA SER A 116 39.55 -5.32 -27.67
C SER A 116 40.34 -4.14 -27.09
N ILE A 117 40.15 -2.93 -27.63
CA ILE A 117 40.84 -1.71 -27.16
C ILE A 117 40.31 -1.33 -25.78
N LEU A 118 39.00 -1.48 -25.56
CA LEU A 118 38.34 -1.10 -24.32
C LEU A 118 38.63 -2.04 -23.15
N GLN A 119 38.83 -3.33 -23.40
CA GLN A 119 39.27 -4.29 -22.36
C GLN A 119 40.62 -3.93 -21.74
N SER A 120 41.45 -3.14 -22.43
CA SER A 120 42.72 -2.67 -21.88
C SER A 120 42.58 -1.50 -20.89
N LEU A 121 41.41 -0.85 -20.80
CA LEU A 121 41.16 0.28 -19.89
C LEU A 121 40.99 -0.21 -18.44
N LYS A 122 41.86 0.24 -17.53
CA LYS A 122 41.80 -0.09 -16.10
C LYS A 122 40.78 0.78 -15.35
N ILE A 123 39.52 0.76 -15.80
CA ILE A 123 38.48 1.68 -15.33
C ILE A 123 38.18 1.56 -13.83
N VAL A 124 38.25 0.36 -13.26
CA VAL A 124 38.01 0.13 -11.82
C VAL A 124 39.12 0.75 -10.96
N ASP A 125 40.38 0.58 -11.38
CA ASP A 125 41.52 1.23 -10.71
C ASP A 125 41.41 2.77 -10.78
N LEU A 126 40.93 3.30 -11.90
CA LEU A 126 40.71 4.74 -12.07
C LEU A 126 39.59 5.25 -11.16
N MET A 127 38.50 4.48 -11.02
CA MET A 127 37.42 4.81 -10.11
C MET A 127 37.88 4.82 -8.65
N ILE A 128 38.67 3.82 -8.22
CA ILE A 128 39.28 3.79 -6.88
C ILE A 128 40.19 5.01 -6.69
N LEU A 129 41.05 5.32 -7.66
CA LEU A 129 41.97 6.45 -7.60
C LEU A 129 41.25 7.80 -7.48
N LEU A 130 40.13 7.99 -8.18
CA LEU A 130 39.31 9.20 -8.09
C LEU A 130 38.55 9.29 -6.76
N MET A 131 38.10 8.16 -6.19
CA MET A 131 37.46 8.16 -4.86
C MET A 131 38.46 8.45 -3.73
N GLU A 132 39.69 7.97 -3.87
CA GLU A 132 40.78 8.17 -2.92
C GLU A 132 41.52 9.52 -3.09
N SER A 133 41.22 10.30 -4.14
CA SER A 133 41.88 11.58 -4.37
C SER A 133 41.35 12.69 -3.46
N ASP A 134 42.25 13.53 -2.93
CA ASP A 134 41.93 14.74 -2.17
C ASP A 134 41.48 15.93 -3.07
N ASP A 135 41.47 15.76 -4.39
CA ASP A 135 41.13 16.79 -5.38
C ASP A 135 39.62 16.82 -5.69
N PRO A 136 38.90 17.93 -5.42
CA PRO A 136 37.49 18.07 -5.75
C PRO A 136 37.16 17.89 -7.24
N GLU A 137 38.09 18.23 -8.14
CA GLU A 137 37.89 18.10 -9.60
C GLU A 137 37.84 16.61 -10.04
N GLY A 138 38.55 15.73 -9.33
CA GLY A 138 38.51 14.29 -9.57
C GLY A 138 37.16 13.66 -9.23
N TRP A 139 36.52 14.09 -8.14
CA TRP A 139 35.19 13.60 -7.74
C TRP A 139 34.10 13.97 -8.73
N ASP A 140 34.24 15.12 -9.35
CA ASP A 140 33.35 15.66 -10.38
C ASP A 140 33.37 14.83 -11.68
N CYS A 141 34.37 13.96 -11.86
CA CYS A 141 34.47 13.02 -12.97
C CYS A 141 33.74 11.69 -12.73
N LEU A 142 33.46 11.32 -11.47
CA LEU A 142 32.85 10.03 -11.10
C LEU A 142 31.53 9.71 -11.83
N PRO A 143 30.58 10.64 -12.04
CA PRO A 143 29.36 10.34 -12.80
C PRO A 143 29.63 9.88 -14.24
N TYR A 144 30.64 10.44 -14.89
CA TYR A 144 31.03 10.05 -16.25
C TYR A 144 31.68 8.67 -16.27
N VAL A 145 32.54 8.39 -15.29
CA VAL A 145 33.15 7.05 -15.10
C VAL A 145 32.08 6.00 -14.84
N CYS A 146 31.11 6.28 -13.97
CA CYS A 146 29.97 5.39 -13.69
C CYS A 146 29.14 5.10 -14.95
N GLN A 147 28.84 6.12 -15.77
CA GLN A 147 28.10 5.92 -17.02
C GLN A 147 28.88 5.00 -17.98
N ILE A 148 30.18 5.26 -18.16
CA ILE A 148 31.04 4.44 -19.02
C ILE A 148 31.14 3.01 -18.49
N LEU A 149 31.31 2.84 -17.17
CA LEU A 149 31.35 1.53 -16.50
C LEU A 149 30.03 0.76 -16.65
N SER A 150 28.89 1.44 -16.52
CA SER A 150 27.57 0.84 -16.73
C SER A 150 27.36 0.37 -18.18
N MET A 151 27.92 1.10 -19.15
CA MET A 151 27.90 0.68 -20.56
C MET A 151 28.77 -0.56 -20.76
N PHE A 152 29.93 -0.66 -20.09
CA PHE A 152 30.78 -1.85 -20.15
C PHE A 152 30.10 -3.07 -19.57
N LEU A 153 29.51 -2.97 -18.38
CA LEU A 153 28.81 -4.06 -17.73
C LEU A 153 27.64 -4.60 -18.59
N LYS A 154 27.01 -3.76 -19.41
CA LYS A 154 25.95 -4.17 -20.35
C LYS A 154 26.49 -4.85 -21.63
N ARG A 155 27.72 -4.54 -22.05
CA ARG A 155 28.28 -4.97 -23.35
C ARG A 155 29.33 -6.09 -23.24
N SER A 156 30.00 -6.24 -22.10
CA SER A 156 31.13 -7.15 -21.93
C SER A 156 31.29 -7.63 -20.48
N PHE A 157 31.71 -8.88 -20.31
CA PHE A 157 32.16 -9.40 -19.01
C PHE A 157 33.52 -8.79 -18.65
N MET A 158 33.66 -8.28 -17.43
CA MET A 158 34.91 -7.77 -16.88
C MET A 158 35.37 -8.67 -15.74
N GLU A 159 36.59 -9.19 -15.86
CA GLU A 159 37.22 -9.97 -14.80
C GLU A 159 38.04 -9.03 -13.91
N ILE A 160 37.80 -9.06 -12.60
CA ILE A 160 38.44 -8.17 -11.63
C ILE A 160 38.99 -9.03 -10.49
N GLU A 161 40.17 -8.69 -9.99
CA GLU A 161 40.74 -9.36 -8.82
C GLU A 161 39.93 -9.05 -7.55
N GLU A 162 39.71 -10.06 -6.72
CA GLU A 162 38.92 -9.96 -5.48
C GLU A 162 39.43 -8.87 -4.52
N SER A 163 40.76 -8.69 -4.42
CA SER A 163 41.37 -7.62 -3.62
C SER A 163 41.02 -6.23 -4.13
N THR A 164 40.87 -6.06 -5.44
CA THR A 164 40.45 -4.80 -6.06
C THR A 164 38.98 -4.54 -5.81
N GLY A 165 38.14 -5.59 -5.80
CA GLY A 165 36.74 -5.51 -5.39
C GLY A 165 36.55 -5.10 -3.92
N ILE A 166 37.32 -5.70 -2.99
CA ILE A 166 37.30 -5.33 -1.56
C ILE A 166 37.76 -3.87 -1.38
N ARG A 167 38.83 -3.45 -2.06
CA ARG A 167 39.30 -2.06 -2.02
C ARG A 167 38.27 -1.09 -2.60
N LEU A 168 37.61 -1.43 -3.71
CA LEU A 168 36.55 -0.60 -4.29
C LEU A 168 35.41 -0.35 -3.30
N LEU A 169 34.94 -1.40 -2.62
CA LEU A 169 33.90 -1.28 -1.60
C LEU A 169 34.36 -0.39 -0.43
N LYS A 170 35.59 -0.60 0.06
CA LYS A 170 36.18 0.20 1.14
C LYS A 170 36.26 1.68 0.76
N SER A 171 36.80 2.00 -0.42
CA SER A 171 36.96 3.37 -0.89
C SER A 171 35.60 4.04 -1.15
N THR A 172 34.59 3.27 -1.59
CA THR A 172 33.20 3.75 -1.74
C THR A 172 32.57 4.09 -0.39
N LEU A 173 32.69 3.20 0.61
CA LEU A 173 32.17 3.48 1.96
C LEU A 173 32.87 4.67 2.62
N SER A 174 34.19 4.81 2.43
CA SER A 174 34.94 5.98 2.89
C SER A 174 34.48 7.27 2.18
N TYR A 175 34.22 7.20 0.87
CA TYR A 175 33.69 8.31 0.09
C TYR A 175 32.30 8.76 0.60
N ILE A 176 31.39 7.81 0.85
CA ILE A 176 30.05 8.06 1.41
C ILE A 176 30.12 8.69 2.81
N GLN A 177 31.08 8.26 3.64
CA GLN A 177 31.26 8.79 5.00
C GLN A 177 31.88 10.20 5.02
N ASN A 178 32.80 10.51 4.09
CA ASN A 178 33.55 11.77 4.08
C ASN A 178 32.83 12.92 3.34
N LYS A 179 31.92 12.61 2.41
CA LYS A 179 31.11 13.62 1.70
C LYS A 179 29.65 13.27 1.93
N ALA A 180 28.89 14.20 2.50
CA ALA A 180 27.43 14.14 2.51
C ALA A 180 26.88 14.86 1.26
N PRO A 181 26.72 14.23 0.08
CA PRO A 181 25.92 14.82 -0.97
C PRO A 181 24.45 14.51 -0.65
N LYS A 182 23.63 15.56 -0.55
CA LYS A 182 22.17 15.48 -0.53
C LYS A 182 21.53 14.84 -1.78
N ASN A 183 22.35 14.28 -2.69
CA ASN A 183 21.96 13.62 -3.95
C ASN A 183 22.99 12.51 -4.31
N SER A 184 23.28 11.55 -3.43
CA SER A 184 23.99 10.34 -3.86
C SER A 184 23.06 9.50 -4.74
N SER A 185 23.35 9.47 -6.02
CA SER A 185 22.61 8.70 -7.03
C SER A 185 22.69 7.21 -6.70
N VAL A 186 21.53 6.56 -6.54
CA VAL A 186 21.31 5.09 -6.43
C VAL A 186 22.20 4.30 -7.39
N THR A 187 22.53 4.87 -8.55
CA THR A 187 23.39 4.29 -9.59
C THR A 187 24.84 3.98 -9.17
N LEU A 188 25.45 4.69 -8.21
CA LEU A 188 26.85 4.43 -7.82
C LEU A 188 26.97 3.10 -7.06
N ASP A 189 26.13 2.91 -6.05
CA ASP A 189 26.13 1.72 -5.20
C ASP A 189 25.77 0.46 -6.02
N GLU A 190 24.79 0.57 -6.92
CA GLU A 190 24.43 -0.51 -7.85
C GLU A 190 25.59 -0.91 -8.75
N ILE A 191 26.34 0.06 -9.30
CA ILE A 191 27.48 -0.24 -10.16
C ILE A 191 28.59 -0.91 -9.34
N VAL A 192 28.95 -0.36 -8.18
CA VAL A 192 30.02 -0.90 -7.33
C VAL A 192 29.71 -2.32 -6.86
N THR A 193 28.48 -2.57 -6.41
CA THR A 193 28.05 -3.91 -5.98
C THR A 193 27.99 -4.90 -7.14
N ASN A 194 27.52 -4.51 -8.32
CA ASN A 194 27.58 -5.36 -9.51
C ASN A 194 29.02 -5.69 -9.93
N VAL A 195 29.92 -4.70 -9.85
CA VAL A 195 31.36 -4.89 -10.13
C VAL A 195 31.98 -5.87 -9.14
N TYR A 196 31.63 -5.76 -7.86
CA TYR A 196 32.05 -6.71 -6.83
C TYR A 196 31.51 -8.12 -7.09
N TRP A 197 30.23 -8.29 -7.44
CA TRP A 197 29.71 -9.62 -7.73
C TRP A 197 30.34 -10.25 -8.97
N ASN A 198 30.61 -9.45 -10.00
CA ASN A 198 31.27 -9.91 -11.23
C ASN A 198 32.74 -10.30 -11.05
N SER A 199 33.41 -9.89 -9.96
CA SER A 199 34.78 -10.35 -9.64
C SER A 199 34.84 -11.81 -9.16
N HIS A 200 33.70 -12.52 -9.12
CA HIS A 200 33.61 -13.91 -8.69
C HIS A 200 33.21 -14.80 -9.89
N PRO A 201 34.14 -15.60 -10.45
CA PRO A 201 33.83 -16.46 -11.58
C PRO A 201 32.80 -17.53 -11.15
N GLN A 202 31.63 -17.51 -11.80
CA GLN A 202 30.63 -18.60 -11.83
C GLN A 202 30.20 -19.21 -10.49
N GLY A 203 29.26 -18.55 -9.78
CA GLY A 203 28.23 -19.23 -8.96
C GLY A 203 28.67 -20.08 -7.75
N LEU A 204 29.98 -20.23 -7.50
CA LEU A 204 30.57 -20.90 -6.36
C LEU A 204 31.54 -19.90 -5.73
N LEU A 205 31.14 -19.33 -4.59
CA LEU A 205 32.03 -18.58 -3.72
C LEU A 205 33.03 -19.55 -3.06
N GLU A 206 33.92 -20.19 -3.83
CA GLU A 206 35.11 -20.85 -3.26
C GLU A 206 36.05 -19.74 -2.76
N VAL A 207 35.78 -19.29 -1.53
CA VAL A 207 36.52 -18.17 -0.93
C VAL A 207 37.84 -18.69 -0.40
N SER A 208 38.95 -18.14 -0.86
CA SER A 208 40.23 -18.46 -0.25
C SER A 208 40.26 -17.96 1.20
N LYS A 209 40.81 -18.76 2.13
CA LYS A 209 41.03 -18.36 3.54
C LYS A 209 41.73 -17.01 3.67
N LYS A 210 42.62 -16.69 2.72
CA LYS A 210 43.36 -15.43 2.64
C LYS A 210 42.43 -14.24 2.36
N SER A 211 41.51 -14.38 1.38
CA SER A 211 40.52 -13.33 1.07
C SER A 211 39.57 -13.09 2.25
N TYR A 212 39.10 -14.16 2.90
CA TYR A 212 38.20 -14.04 4.06
C TYR A 212 38.84 -13.27 5.22
N SER A 213 40.11 -13.54 5.54
CA SER A 213 40.85 -12.76 6.54
C SER A 213 41.06 -11.31 6.09
N GLN A 214 41.34 -11.07 4.80
CA GLN A 214 41.49 -9.71 4.26
C GLN A 214 40.19 -8.90 4.37
N PHE A 215 39.02 -9.53 4.14
CA PHE A 215 37.72 -8.89 4.32
C PHE A 215 37.50 -8.42 5.77
N PHE A 216 37.84 -9.26 6.77
CA PHE A 216 37.76 -8.90 8.18
C PHE A 216 38.73 -7.79 8.57
N GLU A 217 39.95 -7.81 8.02
CA GLU A 217 40.98 -6.82 8.34
C GLU A 217 40.75 -5.46 7.65
N GLU A 218 40.18 -5.42 6.45
CA GLU A 218 40.12 -4.21 5.63
C GLU A 218 38.74 -3.58 5.50
N LEU A 219 37.64 -4.35 5.56
CA LEU A 219 36.29 -3.90 5.21
C LEU A 219 35.25 -4.07 6.33
N PHE A 220 35.37 -5.10 7.17
CA PHE A 220 34.33 -5.47 8.15
C PHE A 220 33.86 -4.29 9.02
N ILE A 221 34.79 -3.53 9.61
CA ILE A 221 34.45 -2.39 10.49
C ILE A 221 33.69 -1.30 9.72
N SER A 222 34.19 -0.88 8.55
CA SER A 222 33.56 0.15 7.74
C SER A 222 32.16 -0.26 7.27
N LEU A 223 31.99 -1.53 6.93
CA LEU A 223 30.73 -2.10 6.47
C LEU A 223 29.71 -2.25 7.60
N THR A 224 30.09 -2.81 8.76
CA THR A 224 29.18 -2.93 9.91
C THR A 224 28.76 -1.58 10.46
N LYS A 225 29.67 -0.60 10.43
CA LYS A 225 29.37 0.78 10.83
C LYS A 225 28.39 1.46 9.88
N TYR A 226 28.49 1.21 8.58
CA TYR A 226 27.50 1.70 7.62
C TYR A 226 26.13 1.04 7.82
N LEU A 227 26.13 -0.27 8.06
CA LEU A 227 24.90 -1.05 8.24
C LEU A 227 24.20 -0.79 9.59
N SER A 228 24.92 -0.34 10.62
CA SER A 228 24.35 -0.03 11.94
C SER A 228 23.62 1.32 12.02
N ILE A 229 23.81 2.23 11.05
CA ILE A 229 23.15 3.55 11.02
C ILE A 229 21.68 3.40 10.58
N GLU A 230 20.73 3.94 11.35
CA GLU A 230 19.27 3.85 11.11
C GLU A 230 18.75 4.62 9.87
N SER A 231 19.62 5.23 9.06
CA SER A 231 19.20 5.96 7.86
C SER A 231 18.70 5.01 6.75
N GLU A 232 17.49 5.24 6.26
CA GLU A 232 16.90 4.55 5.09
C GLU A 232 17.56 4.97 3.77
N SER A 233 18.84 4.64 3.56
CA SER A 233 19.42 4.73 2.22
C SER A 233 18.88 3.57 1.37
N PRO A 234 18.31 3.83 0.16
CA PRO A 234 17.76 2.78 -0.69
C PRO A 234 18.80 1.71 -1.05
N SER A 235 20.09 2.06 -1.07
CA SER A 235 21.20 1.17 -1.39
C SER A 235 21.69 0.29 -0.22
N LYS A 236 21.18 0.46 1.01
CA LYS A 236 21.67 -0.27 2.20
C LYS A 236 21.58 -1.79 2.05
N HIS A 237 20.51 -2.27 1.42
CA HIS A 237 20.26 -3.70 1.19
C HIS A 237 21.35 -4.38 0.34
N LEU A 238 21.94 -3.67 -0.63
CA LEU A 238 23.00 -4.20 -1.49
C LEU A 238 24.26 -4.54 -0.69
N TYR A 239 24.61 -3.69 0.28
CA TYR A 239 25.74 -3.91 1.18
C TYR A 239 25.46 -4.98 2.23
N GLU A 240 24.22 -5.09 2.70
CA GLU A 240 23.78 -6.16 3.61
C GLU A 240 23.84 -7.54 2.94
N GLU A 241 23.50 -7.62 1.65
CA GLU A 241 23.64 -8.85 0.85
C GLU A 241 25.11 -9.30 0.76
N ILE A 242 26.03 -8.37 0.47
CA ILE A 242 27.47 -8.65 0.44
C ILE A 242 27.95 -9.13 1.82
N PHE A 243 27.57 -8.41 2.88
CA PHE A 243 27.92 -8.76 4.25
C PHE A 243 27.45 -10.17 4.62
N THR A 244 26.16 -10.45 4.42
CA THR A 244 25.56 -11.72 4.82
C THR A 244 26.11 -12.89 4.03
N THR A 245 26.28 -12.72 2.72
CA THR A 245 26.81 -13.76 1.84
C THR A 245 28.28 -14.06 2.14
N ARG A 246 29.09 -13.04 2.49
CA ARG A 246 30.51 -13.26 2.80
C ARG A 246 30.76 -13.81 4.19
N VAL A 247 30.16 -13.20 5.20
CA VAL A 247 30.42 -13.55 6.62
C VAL A 247 29.83 -14.92 6.97
N PHE A 248 28.65 -15.26 6.42
CA PHE A 248 27.93 -16.48 6.79
C PHE A 248 27.98 -17.59 5.74
N TYR A 249 28.94 -17.53 4.81
CA TYR A 249 29.14 -18.60 3.83
C TYR A 249 29.58 -19.89 4.53
N PRO A 250 28.99 -21.07 4.23
CA PRO A 250 29.22 -22.31 4.98
C PRO A 250 30.69 -22.71 5.15
N GLU A 251 31.52 -22.52 4.12
CA GLU A 251 32.94 -22.89 4.14
C GLU A 251 33.80 -21.97 5.03
N ASN A 252 33.32 -20.75 5.30
CA ASN A 252 34.05 -19.75 6.07
C ASN A 252 33.73 -19.78 7.58
N LEU A 253 32.62 -20.40 7.97
CA LEU A 253 32.14 -20.48 9.36
C LEU A 253 33.19 -20.98 10.36
N PRO A 254 34.03 -22.00 10.06
CA PRO A 254 35.06 -22.45 10.99
C PRO A 254 36.09 -21.37 11.35
N TYR A 255 36.24 -20.35 10.51
CA TYR A 255 37.21 -19.27 10.70
C TYR A 255 36.57 -18.00 11.28
N LEU A 256 35.25 -17.95 11.45
CA LEU A 256 34.50 -16.75 11.87
C LEU A 256 34.94 -16.27 13.26
N VAL A 257 34.89 -17.15 14.27
CA VAL A 257 35.26 -16.81 15.66
C VAL A 257 36.72 -16.38 15.75
N HIS A 258 37.62 -17.07 15.05
CA HIS A 258 39.05 -16.74 15.05
C HIS A 258 39.35 -15.37 14.42
N ASN A 259 38.74 -15.05 13.27
CA ASN A 259 38.96 -13.76 12.62
C ASN A 259 38.31 -12.61 13.43
N LEU A 260 37.15 -12.85 14.07
CA LEU A 260 36.53 -11.88 14.96
C LEU A 260 37.38 -11.61 16.20
N ASP A 261 37.86 -12.65 16.90
CA ASP A 261 38.74 -12.49 18.06
C ASP A 261 40.05 -11.78 17.69
N LYS A 262 40.64 -12.11 16.54
CA LYS A 262 41.82 -11.41 15.99
C LYS A 262 41.53 -9.93 15.72
N LEU A 263 40.36 -9.62 15.16
CA LEU A 263 39.92 -8.25 14.90
C LEU A 263 39.74 -7.47 16.21
N LEU A 264 38.98 -8.01 17.17
CA LEU A 264 38.69 -7.38 18.46
C LEU A 264 39.93 -7.13 19.33
N LYS A 265 41.03 -7.87 19.08
CA LYS A 265 42.34 -7.62 19.68
C LYS A 265 43.09 -6.45 19.04
N LYS A 266 42.86 -6.17 17.75
CA LYS A 266 43.53 -5.10 16.99
C LYS A 266 42.76 -3.78 17.07
N GLU A 267 41.45 -3.83 16.85
CA GLU A 267 40.57 -2.66 16.80
C GLU A 267 39.15 -3.08 17.21
N THR A 268 38.54 -2.36 18.15
CA THR A 268 37.19 -2.67 18.64
C THR A 268 36.14 -1.87 17.88
N PRO A 269 35.19 -2.52 17.17
CA PRO A 269 34.03 -1.85 16.61
C PRO A 269 33.17 -1.22 17.71
N ASP A 270 32.33 -0.25 17.34
CA ASP A 270 31.36 0.34 18.26
C ASP A 270 30.25 -0.65 18.66
N ASP A 271 29.61 -0.39 19.80
CA ASP A 271 28.57 -1.25 20.37
C ASP A 271 27.40 -1.48 19.41
N ALA A 272 27.03 -0.51 18.56
CA ALA A 272 25.94 -0.66 17.60
C ALA A 272 26.33 -1.60 16.45
N SER A 273 27.56 -1.49 15.94
CA SER A 273 28.12 -2.44 14.96
C SER A 273 28.17 -3.87 15.48
N LEU A 274 28.58 -4.08 16.75
CA LEU A 274 28.62 -5.41 17.37
C LEU A 274 27.23 -6.01 17.58
N ARG A 275 26.24 -5.20 18.02
CA ARG A 275 24.85 -5.63 18.13
C ARG A 275 24.28 -6.05 16.78
N TYR A 276 24.50 -5.25 15.74
CA TYR A 276 24.02 -5.56 14.38
C TYR A 276 24.62 -6.86 13.86
N PHE A 277 25.95 -7.03 13.98
CA PHE A 277 26.62 -8.28 13.57
C PHE A 277 26.04 -9.49 14.30
N PHE A 278 25.86 -9.42 15.62
CA PHE A 278 25.36 -10.54 16.40
C PHE A 278 23.90 -10.88 16.07
N GLN A 279 23.04 -9.87 15.88
CA GLN A 279 21.66 -10.09 15.44
C GLN A 279 21.61 -10.83 14.08
N MET A 280 22.47 -10.43 13.14
CA MET A 280 22.58 -11.12 11.84
C MET A 280 23.14 -12.53 11.99
N ALA A 281 24.13 -12.73 12.87
CA ALA A 281 24.69 -14.05 13.16
C ALA A 281 23.64 -14.99 13.73
N VAL A 282 22.86 -14.55 14.73
CA VAL A 282 21.75 -15.34 15.29
C VAL A 282 20.72 -15.67 14.21
N ARG A 283 20.30 -14.69 13.41
CA ARG A 283 19.30 -14.89 12.33
C ARG A 283 19.75 -15.91 11.28
N LYS A 284 21.05 -15.97 10.96
CA LYS A 284 21.59 -16.87 9.91
C LYS A 284 22.07 -18.22 10.44
N LEU A 285 22.58 -18.29 11.67
CA LEU A 285 23.30 -19.46 12.19
C LEU A 285 22.52 -20.26 13.24
N ALA A 286 21.60 -19.65 13.98
CA ALA A 286 20.86 -20.32 15.06
C ALA A 286 20.19 -21.66 14.65
N PRO A 287 19.61 -21.81 13.44
CA PRO A 287 18.97 -23.06 13.04
C PRO A 287 19.90 -24.26 12.87
N LYS A 288 21.18 -24.03 12.53
CA LYS A 288 22.12 -25.09 12.12
C LYS A 288 23.37 -25.18 13.00
N GLN A 289 23.79 -24.08 13.64
CA GLN A 289 25.07 -23.98 14.35
C GLN A 289 24.94 -23.15 15.64
N MET A 290 24.02 -23.52 16.53
CA MET A 290 23.80 -22.79 17.78
C MET A 290 25.05 -22.69 18.68
N LYS A 291 25.93 -23.70 18.68
CA LYS A 291 27.21 -23.64 19.40
C LYS A 291 28.10 -22.48 18.95
N LEU A 292 28.10 -22.17 17.66
CA LEU A 292 28.87 -21.05 17.12
C LEU A 292 28.29 -19.71 17.60
N CYS A 293 26.97 -19.59 17.72
CA CYS A 293 26.32 -18.41 18.29
C CYS A 293 26.70 -18.20 19.77
N THR A 294 26.80 -19.27 20.56
CA THR A 294 27.24 -19.19 21.97
C THR A 294 28.73 -18.82 22.07
N GLU A 295 29.58 -19.34 21.20
CA GLU A 295 31.00 -18.96 21.15
C GLU A 295 31.18 -17.49 20.75
N LEU A 296 30.40 -17.01 19.78
CA LEU A 296 30.38 -15.59 19.40
C LEU A 296 29.87 -14.70 20.54
N PHE A 297 28.86 -15.14 21.29
CA PHE A 297 28.37 -14.44 22.47
C PHE A 297 29.48 -14.29 23.51
N ASP A 298 30.19 -15.37 23.82
CA ASP A 298 31.28 -15.34 24.80
C ASP A 298 32.42 -14.41 24.34
N VAL A 299 32.83 -14.47 23.07
CA VAL A 299 33.88 -13.60 22.52
C VAL A 299 33.49 -12.12 22.58
N ILE A 300 32.24 -11.76 22.26
CA ILE A 300 31.77 -10.38 22.31
C ILE A 300 31.61 -9.90 23.76
N VAL A 301 30.97 -10.68 24.63
CA VAL A 301 30.68 -10.29 26.03
C VAL A 301 31.96 -10.21 26.87
N ASN A 302 32.96 -11.05 26.59
CA ASN A 302 34.26 -10.94 27.25
C ASN A 302 34.94 -9.59 26.99
N LYS A 303 34.67 -8.95 25.85
CA LYS A 303 35.21 -7.64 25.51
C LYS A 303 34.27 -6.48 25.89
N SER A 304 32.96 -6.66 25.73
CA SER A 304 31.90 -5.67 25.99
C SER A 304 30.78 -6.25 26.87
N PRO A 305 30.97 -6.27 28.22
CA PRO A 305 30.01 -6.91 29.15
C PRO A 305 28.62 -6.26 29.20
N ASN A 306 28.53 -4.98 28.86
CA ASN A 306 27.29 -4.20 28.80
C ASN A 306 26.31 -4.68 27.73
N LEU A 307 26.76 -5.50 26.77
CA LEU A 307 25.92 -6.04 25.69
C LEU A 307 25.21 -7.34 26.07
N SER A 308 25.56 -7.97 27.20
CA SER A 308 25.09 -9.33 27.56
C SER A 308 23.58 -9.49 27.50
N GLU A 309 22.81 -8.54 28.03
CA GLU A 309 21.34 -8.56 28.04
C GLU A 309 20.75 -8.51 26.63
N SER A 310 21.20 -7.56 25.81
CA SER A 310 20.71 -7.36 24.43
C SER A 310 21.06 -8.54 23.52
N LEU A 311 22.23 -9.14 23.71
CA LEU A 311 22.66 -10.32 22.95
C LEU A 311 21.90 -11.57 23.41
N LEU A 312 21.66 -11.75 24.71
CA LEU A 312 20.88 -12.88 25.23
C LEU A 312 19.42 -12.80 24.77
N ALA A 313 18.81 -11.61 24.80
CA ALA A 313 17.48 -11.39 24.25
C ALA A 313 17.40 -11.77 22.76
N SER A 314 18.45 -11.45 21.99
CA SER A 314 18.55 -11.84 20.58
C SER A 314 18.63 -13.36 20.40
N LEU A 315 19.37 -14.07 21.26
CA LEU A 315 19.43 -15.54 21.26
C LEU A 315 18.09 -16.18 21.63
N VAL A 316 17.40 -15.64 22.63
CA VAL A 316 16.07 -16.16 23.05
C VAL A 316 15.04 -15.98 21.94
N GLY A 317 15.02 -14.80 21.30
CA GLY A 317 14.14 -14.52 20.17
C GLY A 317 14.34 -15.43 18.96
N SER A 318 15.41 -16.25 18.92
CA SER A 318 15.63 -17.23 17.86
C SER A 318 14.82 -18.53 18.02
N HIS A 319 14.26 -18.81 19.21
CA HIS A 319 13.48 -20.02 19.53
C HIS A 319 14.19 -21.37 19.27
N HIS A 320 15.52 -21.38 19.15
CA HIS A 320 16.30 -22.61 18.94
C HIS A 320 16.89 -23.15 20.26
N ALA A 321 17.07 -24.48 20.34
CA ALA A 321 17.57 -25.15 21.54
C ALA A 321 19.03 -24.74 21.85
N LEU A 322 19.25 -24.17 23.03
CA LEU A 322 20.57 -23.76 23.51
C LEU A 322 21.26 -24.92 24.27
N PRO A 323 22.61 -24.96 24.30
CA PRO A 323 23.35 -25.92 25.11
C PRO A 323 23.04 -25.75 26.62
N GLN A 324 22.67 -26.84 27.31
CA GLN A 324 22.36 -26.81 28.76
C GLN A 324 23.52 -26.27 29.62
N GLU A 325 24.77 -26.60 29.26
CA GLU A 325 25.97 -26.10 29.95
C GLU A 325 26.07 -24.56 29.90
N PHE A 326 25.69 -23.96 28.77
CA PHE A 326 25.66 -22.51 28.61
C PHE A 326 24.56 -21.89 29.48
N ILE A 327 23.32 -22.40 29.41
CA ILE A 327 22.19 -21.90 30.21
C ILE A 327 22.49 -21.98 31.71
N PHE A 328 23.06 -23.10 32.18
CA PHE A 328 23.42 -23.28 33.58
C PHE A 328 24.54 -22.32 34.03
N SER A 329 25.51 -22.04 33.16
CA SER A 329 26.57 -21.07 33.45
C SER A 329 26.01 -19.64 33.62
N VAL A 330 25.02 -19.27 32.80
CA VAL A 330 24.33 -17.99 32.84
C VAL A 330 23.46 -17.89 34.10
N TYR A 331 22.69 -18.94 34.41
CA TYR A 331 21.90 -19.04 35.64
C TYR A 331 22.75 -18.90 36.90
N THR A 332 23.91 -19.58 36.95
CA THR A 332 24.78 -19.56 38.13
C THR A 332 25.37 -18.16 38.36
N LYS A 333 25.79 -17.46 37.29
CA LYS A 333 26.33 -16.09 37.37
C LYS A 333 25.29 -15.03 37.78
N GLU A 334 24.02 -15.25 37.46
CA GLU A 334 22.96 -14.28 37.73
C GLU A 334 22.16 -14.56 39.00
N VAL A 335 21.75 -15.80 39.22
CA VAL A 335 20.81 -16.16 40.29
C VAL A 335 21.54 -16.68 41.54
N ALA A 336 22.63 -17.43 41.38
CA ALA A 336 23.34 -18.01 42.54
C ALA A 336 24.28 -17.01 43.24
N SER A 337 24.82 -16.03 42.52
CA SER A 337 25.81 -15.07 43.04
C SER A 337 25.25 -13.71 43.47
N LYS A 338 23.97 -13.41 43.25
CA LYS A 338 23.35 -12.09 43.57
C LYS A 338 22.21 -12.22 44.59
N LYS A 339 21.88 -11.11 45.27
CA LYS A 339 20.71 -11.04 46.19
C LYS A 339 19.42 -10.89 45.39
N PHE A 340 18.28 -11.27 45.96
CA PHE A 340 16.96 -11.30 45.28
C PHE A 340 16.55 -9.96 44.62
N ILE A 341 16.84 -8.84 45.28
CA ILE A 341 16.52 -7.47 44.77
C ILE A 341 17.47 -7.06 43.65
N ASP A 342 18.70 -7.58 43.64
CA ASP A 342 19.76 -7.24 42.68
C ASP A 342 19.75 -8.17 41.44
N LEU A 343 18.75 -9.06 41.34
CA LEU A 343 18.59 -9.96 40.19
C LEU A 343 18.16 -9.17 38.94
N ASN A 344 18.77 -9.49 37.81
CA ASN A 344 18.25 -9.07 36.51
C ASN A 344 17.06 -9.98 36.16
N TRP A 345 15.84 -9.55 36.52
CA TRP A 345 14.61 -10.32 36.33
C TRP A 345 14.31 -10.66 34.87
N ASP A 346 14.69 -9.80 33.93
CA ASP A 346 14.57 -10.09 32.50
C ASP A 346 15.49 -11.24 32.09
N MET A 347 16.70 -11.28 32.65
CA MET A 347 17.63 -12.40 32.46
C MET A 347 17.11 -13.70 33.09
N VAL A 348 16.50 -13.64 34.28
CA VAL A 348 15.87 -14.80 34.92
C VAL A 348 14.69 -15.32 34.08
N LYS A 349 13.86 -14.41 33.57
CA LYS A 349 12.75 -14.73 32.66
C LYS A 349 13.27 -15.51 31.45
N TYR A 350 14.27 -14.97 30.76
CA TYR A 350 14.86 -15.59 29.57
C TYR A 350 15.48 -16.96 29.87
N VAL A 351 16.22 -17.10 30.98
CA VAL A 351 16.82 -18.37 31.36
C VAL A 351 15.76 -19.44 31.64
N PHE A 352 14.66 -19.11 32.33
CA PHE A 352 13.56 -20.04 32.59
C PHE A 352 12.69 -20.34 31.37
N GLU A 353 12.61 -19.42 30.41
CA GLU A 353 11.93 -19.64 29.14
C GLU A 353 12.70 -20.64 28.26
N LEU A 354 14.03 -20.60 28.33
CA LEU A 354 14.93 -21.46 27.56
C LEU A 354 14.99 -22.90 28.10
N ASP A 355 14.93 -23.10 29.41
CA ASP A 355 15.02 -24.42 30.04
C ASP A 355 13.90 -24.64 31.06
N SER A 356 12.87 -25.38 30.61
CA SER A 356 11.71 -25.71 31.43
C SER A 356 12.02 -26.66 32.59
N GLU A 357 13.04 -27.53 32.45
CA GLU A 357 13.45 -28.45 33.52
C GLU A 357 14.17 -27.70 34.64
N LEU A 358 15.06 -26.78 34.27
CA LEU A 358 15.69 -25.84 35.21
C LEU A 358 14.64 -24.97 35.91
N ALA A 359 13.68 -24.44 35.15
CA ALA A 359 12.60 -23.63 35.72
C ALA A 359 11.75 -24.42 36.73
N ALA A 360 11.27 -25.62 36.43
CA ALA A 360 10.46 -26.39 37.39
C ALA A 360 11.24 -26.80 38.65
N THR A 361 12.53 -27.14 38.51
CA THR A 361 13.34 -27.61 39.65
C THR A 361 13.88 -26.49 40.54
N LYS A 362 14.17 -25.31 39.98
CA LYS A 362 14.84 -24.20 40.70
C LYS A 362 13.99 -22.96 40.91
N SER A 363 12.78 -22.85 40.37
CA SER A 363 11.95 -21.64 40.49
C SER A 363 11.29 -21.41 41.85
N LYS A 364 11.28 -22.39 42.77
CA LYS A 364 10.58 -22.30 44.06
C LYS A 364 10.97 -21.06 44.87
N PHE A 365 12.21 -20.56 44.75
CA PHE A 365 12.64 -19.36 45.45
C PHE A 365 11.85 -18.11 45.05
N VAL A 366 11.27 -18.05 43.84
CA VAL A 366 10.47 -16.91 43.37
C VAL A 366 9.22 -16.79 44.23
N PHE A 367 8.43 -17.85 44.32
CA PHE A 367 7.21 -17.88 45.13
C PHE A 367 7.47 -17.89 46.64
N GLU A 368 8.61 -18.43 47.09
CA GLU A 368 8.95 -18.47 48.51
C GLU A 368 9.54 -17.16 49.05
N LYS A 369 10.19 -16.35 48.22
CA LYS A 369 10.87 -15.13 48.68
C LYS A 369 10.16 -13.85 48.30
N TYR A 370 9.34 -13.83 47.24
CA TYR A 370 8.68 -12.61 46.77
C TYR A 370 7.74 -12.00 47.84
N ASN A 371 7.68 -10.67 47.84
CA ASN A 371 6.78 -9.86 48.65
C ASN A 371 6.56 -8.52 47.93
N SER A 372 5.30 -8.07 47.83
CA SER A 372 4.88 -6.81 47.21
C SER A 372 5.65 -5.59 47.75
N ALA A 373 6.15 -5.64 49.00
CA ALA A 373 7.01 -4.59 49.57
C ALA A 373 8.34 -4.37 48.82
N PHE A 374 8.73 -5.28 47.91
CA PHE A 374 9.91 -5.08 47.07
C PHE A 374 9.67 -4.16 45.86
N ASN A 375 8.42 -3.81 45.53
CA ASN A 375 8.05 -3.01 44.35
C ASN A 375 8.62 -3.58 43.03
N LEU A 376 8.50 -4.91 42.85
CA LEU A 376 9.02 -5.63 41.69
C LEU A 376 7.91 -6.36 40.91
N ASP A 377 6.64 -6.01 41.12
CA ASP A 377 5.47 -6.74 40.58
C ASP A 377 5.54 -6.87 39.06
N GLU A 378 5.81 -5.76 38.35
CA GLU A 378 5.91 -5.72 36.89
C GLU A 378 7.05 -6.60 36.34
N LYS A 379 8.10 -6.83 37.13
CA LYS A 379 9.27 -7.61 36.72
C LYS A 379 9.15 -9.09 37.09
N VAL A 380 8.53 -9.42 38.22
CA VAL A 380 8.43 -10.79 38.73
C VAL A 380 7.22 -11.53 38.17
N LEU A 381 6.10 -10.84 37.93
CA LEU A 381 4.89 -11.45 37.38
C LEU A 381 5.15 -12.16 36.01
N PRO A 382 5.89 -11.58 35.05
CA PRO A 382 6.27 -12.28 33.82
C PRO A 382 7.08 -13.56 34.06
N VAL A 383 7.97 -13.56 35.06
CA VAL A 383 8.74 -14.77 35.42
C VAL A 383 7.82 -15.84 35.99
N GLY A 384 6.88 -15.46 36.85
CA GLY A 384 5.84 -16.37 37.36
C GLY A 384 5.07 -17.06 36.24
N LYS A 385 4.65 -16.32 35.21
CA LYS A 385 3.95 -16.86 34.03
C LYS A 385 4.78 -17.90 33.27
N VAL A 386 6.08 -17.64 33.09
CA VAL A 386 7.03 -18.60 32.46
C VAL A 386 7.16 -19.87 33.31
N ILE A 387 7.20 -19.75 34.63
CA ILE A 387 7.29 -20.89 35.54
C ILE A 387 6.06 -21.79 35.42
N VAL A 388 4.84 -21.24 35.37
CA VAL A 388 3.61 -22.04 35.18
C VAL A 388 3.68 -22.87 33.91
N TYR A 389 4.15 -22.28 32.81
CA TYR A 389 4.32 -22.98 31.54
C TYR A 389 5.37 -24.11 31.64
N ALA A 390 6.45 -23.88 32.40
CA ALA A 390 7.45 -24.91 32.66
C ALA A 390 6.87 -26.11 33.43
N TYR A 391 6.06 -25.86 34.47
CA TYR A 391 5.34 -26.92 35.21
C TYR A 391 4.37 -27.68 34.30
N ALA A 392 3.66 -27.00 33.40
CA ALA A 392 2.79 -27.64 32.42
C ALA A 392 3.56 -28.54 31.45
N LYS A 393 4.67 -28.05 30.87
CA LYS A 393 5.52 -28.79 29.93
C LYS A 393 6.16 -30.03 30.56
N ASN A 394 6.54 -29.96 31.84
CA ASN A 394 7.13 -31.08 32.57
C ASN A 394 6.10 -32.04 33.19
N ARG A 395 4.79 -31.84 32.94
CA ARG A 395 3.69 -32.66 33.51
C ARG A 395 3.58 -32.60 35.04
N GLU A 396 4.05 -31.51 35.65
CA GLU A 396 4.05 -31.28 37.10
C GLU A 396 2.99 -30.25 37.54
N LEU A 397 2.12 -29.82 36.63
CA LEU A 397 1.12 -28.77 36.89
C LEU A 397 0.14 -29.12 38.05
N VAL A 398 -0.15 -30.40 38.30
CA VAL A 398 -0.97 -30.82 39.45
C VAL A 398 -0.30 -30.48 40.78
N GLU A 399 1.02 -30.67 40.89
CA GLU A 399 1.78 -30.29 42.10
C GLU A 399 1.77 -28.78 42.28
N PHE A 400 1.91 -28.04 41.16
CA PHE A 400 1.85 -26.59 41.19
C PHE A 400 0.50 -26.08 41.75
N LEU A 401 -0.63 -26.56 41.19
CA LEU A 401 -1.98 -26.15 41.58
C LEU A 401 -2.36 -26.55 43.02
N THR A 402 -1.88 -27.69 43.51
CA THR A 402 -2.27 -28.21 44.83
C THR A 402 -1.31 -27.83 45.96
N LYS A 403 -0.06 -27.45 45.66
CA LYS A 403 0.97 -27.19 46.70
C LYS A 403 1.74 -25.90 46.52
N VAL A 404 2.23 -25.59 45.32
CA VAL A 404 3.13 -24.45 45.10
C VAL A 404 2.34 -23.14 45.07
N TRP A 405 1.31 -23.07 44.24
CA TRP A 405 0.49 -21.87 44.06
C TRP A 405 -0.31 -21.50 45.31
N PRO A 406 -0.98 -22.44 46.03
CA PRO A 406 -1.66 -22.09 47.28
C PRO A 406 -0.74 -21.49 48.35
N LYS A 407 0.52 -21.94 48.42
CA LYS A 407 1.53 -21.36 49.33
C LYS A 407 1.99 -19.97 48.88
N ALA A 408 2.00 -19.70 47.58
CA ALA A 408 2.35 -18.40 47.03
C ALA A 408 1.24 -17.37 47.35
N ILE A 409 -0.02 -17.74 47.12
CA ILE A 409 -1.20 -16.90 47.44
C ILE A 409 -1.25 -16.57 48.94
N ALA A 410 -0.99 -17.55 49.81
CA ALA A 410 -0.96 -17.32 51.25
C ALA A 410 0.13 -16.33 51.71
N ARG A 411 1.08 -15.98 50.84
CA ARG A 411 2.13 -14.99 51.14
C ARG A 411 1.85 -13.62 50.53
N ASP A 412 1.29 -13.58 49.32
CA ASP A 412 1.17 -12.35 48.56
C ASP A 412 0.01 -12.39 47.56
N GLU A 413 -0.75 -11.29 47.51
CA GLU A 413 -1.93 -11.07 46.65
C GLU A 413 -1.57 -10.89 45.16
N LEU A 414 -0.28 -10.76 44.81
CA LEU A 414 0.11 -10.76 43.39
C LEU A 414 -0.32 -12.06 42.68
N TRP A 415 -0.36 -13.18 43.41
CA TRP A 415 -0.56 -14.51 42.83
C TRP A 415 -2.02 -14.94 42.71
N ASP A 416 -2.97 -14.25 43.34
CA ASP A 416 -4.42 -14.44 43.16
C ASP A 416 -5.05 -13.34 42.27
N GLY A 417 -4.23 -12.48 41.66
CA GLY A 417 -4.69 -11.50 40.68
C GLY A 417 -5.25 -12.12 39.38
N ASP A 418 -6.23 -11.44 38.79
CA ASP A 418 -6.96 -11.88 37.58
C ASP A 418 -6.05 -12.23 36.39
N ASP A 419 -4.97 -11.47 36.18
CA ASP A 419 -4.03 -11.69 35.07
C ASP A 419 -3.24 -13.00 35.25
N PHE A 420 -2.83 -13.33 36.49
CA PHE A 420 -2.14 -14.57 36.77
C PHE A 420 -3.08 -15.77 36.67
N ILE A 421 -4.29 -15.66 37.23
CA ILE A 421 -5.34 -16.70 37.13
C ILE A 421 -5.68 -16.99 35.66
N ALA A 422 -5.83 -15.96 34.82
CA ALA A 422 -6.09 -16.12 33.41
C ALA A 422 -4.97 -16.87 32.68
N HIS A 423 -3.70 -16.60 33.03
CA HIS A 423 -2.56 -17.31 32.46
C HIS A 423 -2.53 -18.79 32.88
N VAL A 424 -2.83 -19.09 34.15
CA VAL A 424 -2.95 -20.47 34.63
C VAL A 424 -4.10 -21.21 33.94
N ALA A 425 -5.25 -20.55 33.72
CA ALA A 425 -6.40 -21.11 33.01
C ALA A 425 -6.04 -21.64 31.62
N ASN A 426 -5.18 -20.92 30.88
CA ASN A 426 -4.70 -21.34 29.54
C ASN A 426 -3.85 -22.61 29.57
N CYS A 427 -3.32 -23.01 30.74
CA CYS A 427 -2.51 -24.21 30.88
C CYS A 427 -3.33 -25.45 31.27
N ILE A 428 -4.64 -25.30 31.54
CA ILE A 428 -5.50 -26.39 32.03
C ILE A 428 -5.71 -27.49 30.98
N ASP A 429 -5.72 -27.16 29.68
CA ASP A 429 -5.83 -28.14 28.59
C ASP A 429 -4.67 -29.16 28.56
N SER A 430 -3.56 -28.89 29.26
CA SER A 430 -2.44 -29.84 29.39
C SER A 430 -2.71 -30.99 30.39
N LEU A 431 -3.74 -30.87 31.23
CA LEU A 431 -4.09 -31.86 32.24
C LEU A 431 -5.02 -32.93 31.68
N SER A 432 -4.81 -34.18 32.11
CA SER A 432 -5.77 -35.26 31.86
C SER A 432 -6.98 -35.19 32.78
N GLU A 433 -8.09 -35.82 32.39
CA GLU A 433 -9.32 -35.91 33.19
C GLU A 433 -9.07 -36.31 34.65
N LYS A 434 -8.30 -37.38 34.89
CA LYS A 434 -7.98 -37.86 36.25
C LYS A 434 -7.21 -36.83 37.07
N GLN A 435 -6.34 -36.06 36.43
CA GLN A 435 -5.58 -35.00 37.09
C GLN A 435 -6.48 -33.83 37.48
N ILE A 436 -7.43 -33.44 36.62
CA ILE A 436 -8.40 -32.39 36.92
C ILE A 436 -9.31 -32.83 38.07
N VAL A 437 -9.80 -34.07 38.06
CA VAL A 437 -10.60 -34.64 39.18
C VAL A 437 -9.82 -34.56 40.49
N GLN A 438 -8.55 -34.95 40.50
CA GLN A 438 -7.70 -34.88 41.69
C GLN A 438 -7.57 -33.44 42.23
N VAL A 439 -7.39 -32.45 41.35
CA VAL A 439 -7.29 -31.04 41.77
C VAL A 439 -8.64 -30.54 42.31
N LEU A 440 -9.76 -30.89 41.67
CA LEU A 440 -11.10 -30.52 42.12
C LEU A 440 -11.45 -31.11 43.49
N GLU A 441 -11.12 -32.38 43.74
CA GLU A 441 -11.34 -33.03 45.04
C GLU A 441 -10.46 -32.45 46.15
N THR A 442 -9.28 -31.93 45.79
CA THR A 442 -8.35 -31.30 46.75
C THR A 442 -8.73 -29.86 47.04
N SER A 443 -9.40 -29.18 46.11
CA SER A 443 -9.69 -27.74 46.18
C SER A 443 -10.43 -27.31 47.46
N PRO A 444 -11.48 -28.00 47.95
CA PRO A 444 -12.17 -27.62 49.19
C PRO A 444 -11.30 -27.64 50.46
N ASN A 445 -10.15 -28.33 50.43
CA ASN A 445 -9.22 -28.41 51.56
C ASN A 445 -8.18 -27.27 51.58
N LEU A 446 -8.16 -26.40 50.57
CA LEU A 446 -7.28 -25.24 50.48
C LEU A 446 -7.87 -24.04 51.25
N SER A 447 -7.10 -22.95 51.40
CA SER A 447 -7.64 -21.69 51.93
C SER A 447 -8.68 -21.12 50.96
N SER A 448 -9.60 -20.28 51.46
CA SER A 448 -10.72 -19.73 50.66
C SER A 448 -10.23 -19.01 49.39
N GLU A 449 -9.13 -18.25 49.50
CA GLU A 449 -8.50 -17.48 48.42
C GLU A 449 -7.84 -18.40 47.39
N ALA A 450 -7.11 -19.41 47.85
CA ALA A 450 -6.48 -20.40 46.98
C ALA A 450 -7.52 -21.28 46.26
N SER A 451 -8.57 -21.68 46.97
CA SER A 451 -9.71 -22.41 46.38
C SER A 451 -10.40 -21.58 45.30
N PHE A 452 -10.61 -20.28 45.54
CA PHE A 452 -11.17 -19.37 44.54
C PHE A 452 -10.29 -19.29 43.30
N ALA A 453 -8.99 -19.04 43.46
CA ALA A 453 -8.05 -18.90 42.34
C ALA A 453 -7.94 -20.19 41.50
N VAL A 454 -7.82 -21.34 42.16
CA VAL A 454 -7.72 -22.65 41.51
C VAL A 454 -9.01 -23.01 40.77
N LEU A 455 -10.17 -22.89 41.42
CA LEU A 455 -11.46 -23.21 40.80
C LEU A 455 -11.80 -22.24 39.66
N THR A 456 -11.42 -20.97 39.79
CA THR A 456 -11.58 -19.98 38.72
C THR A 456 -10.71 -20.33 37.52
N ALA A 457 -9.44 -20.68 37.74
CA ALA A 457 -8.54 -21.10 36.66
C ALA A 457 -9.05 -22.36 35.94
N ILE A 458 -9.51 -23.37 36.69
CA ILE A 458 -10.07 -24.60 36.12
C ILE A 458 -11.34 -24.30 35.32
N THR A 459 -12.33 -23.64 35.93
CA THR A 459 -13.61 -23.38 35.27
C THR A 459 -13.47 -22.46 34.06
N LYS A 460 -12.53 -21.50 34.08
CA LYS A 460 -12.20 -20.65 32.94
C LYS A 460 -11.46 -21.40 31.83
N GLY A 461 -10.49 -22.26 32.19
CA GLY A 461 -9.76 -23.09 31.23
C GLY A 461 -10.66 -24.13 30.55
N LEU A 462 -11.64 -24.68 31.26
CA LEU A 462 -12.60 -25.64 30.70
C LEU A 462 -13.48 -25.05 29.59
N ILE A 463 -13.64 -23.72 29.50
CA ILE A 463 -14.43 -23.08 28.45
C ILE A 463 -13.82 -23.34 27.06
N SER A 464 -12.48 -23.48 26.95
CA SER A 464 -11.80 -23.82 25.69
C SER A 464 -11.60 -25.32 25.46
N SER A 465 -11.91 -26.16 26.45
CA SER A 465 -11.68 -27.60 26.40
C SER A 465 -12.74 -28.37 25.59
N SER A 466 -12.44 -29.63 25.23
CA SER A 466 -13.38 -30.49 24.50
C SER A 466 -14.63 -30.84 25.33
N TRP A 467 -15.81 -30.86 24.69
CA TRP A 467 -17.08 -31.19 25.35
C TRP A 467 -17.06 -32.53 26.12
N LYS A 468 -16.34 -33.54 25.62
CA LYS A 468 -16.22 -34.86 26.30
C LYS A 468 -15.55 -34.75 27.67
N LEU A 469 -14.54 -33.91 27.80
CA LEU A 469 -13.84 -33.66 29.06
C LEU A 469 -14.75 -32.88 30.03
N ILE A 470 -15.51 -31.91 29.52
CA ILE A 470 -16.45 -31.13 30.32
C ILE A 470 -17.54 -32.05 30.89
N ASP A 471 -18.17 -32.88 30.05
CA ASP A 471 -19.24 -33.79 30.48
C ASP A 471 -18.77 -34.82 31.51
N SER A 472 -17.54 -35.34 31.36
CA SER A 472 -17.00 -36.34 32.29
C SER A 472 -16.69 -35.78 33.69
N LEU A 473 -16.41 -34.48 33.81
CA LEU A 473 -16.11 -33.80 35.09
C LEU A 473 -17.36 -33.38 35.87
N LYS A 474 -18.54 -33.42 35.25
CA LYS A 474 -19.82 -33.02 35.84
C LYS A 474 -20.13 -33.72 37.19
N PRO A 475 -19.92 -35.05 37.37
CA PRO A 475 -20.17 -35.69 38.66
C PRO A 475 -19.31 -35.13 39.79
N THR A 476 -18.05 -34.78 39.52
CA THR A 476 -17.13 -34.20 40.51
C THR A 476 -17.56 -32.79 40.91
N PHE A 477 -17.98 -31.96 39.95
CA PHE A 477 -18.52 -30.63 40.27
C PHE A 477 -19.81 -30.71 41.11
N ASN A 478 -20.69 -31.68 40.85
CA ASN A 478 -21.88 -31.91 41.68
C ASN A 478 -21.53 -32.28 43.14
N GLN A 479 -20.43 -33.01 43.37
CA GLN A 479 -19.97 -33.34 44.73
C GLN A 479 -19.51 -32.12 45.52
N ILE A 480 -18.84 -31.16 44.86
CA ILE A 480 -18.33 -29.93 45.50
C ILE A 480 -19.30 -28.74 45.39
N GLN A 481 -20.47 -28.92 44.78
CA GLN A 481 -21.44 -27.85 44.53
C GLN A 481 -21.96 -27.19 45.81
N SER A 482 -22.13 -27.95 46.89
CA SER A 482 -22.57 -27.40 48.19
C SER A 482 -21.55 -26.42 48.76
N TYR A 483 -20.26 -26.71 48.63
CA TYR A 483 -19.14 -25.83 49.02
C TYR A 483 -19.07 -24.58 48.14
N ILE A 484 -19.25 -24.73 46.82
CA ILE A 484 -19.27 -23.60 45.89
C ILE A 484 -20.44 -22.65 46.21
N ASN A 485 -21.62 -23.20 46.50
CA ASN A 485 -22.82 -22.41 46.78
C ASN A 485 -22.83 -21.76 48.17
N SER A 486 -22.09 -22.29 49.15
CA SER A 486 -21.98 -21.67 50.48
C SER A 486 -20.94 -20.54 50.57
N SER A 487 -20.01 -20.45 49.61
CA SER A 487 -18.87 -19.52 49.66
C SER A 487 -19.21 -18.14 49.08
N THR A 488 -19.09 -17.04 49.82
CA THR A 488 -19.54 -15.71 49.35
C THR A 488 -18.83 -15.23 48.07
N ASN A 489 -17.52 -15.44 47.96
CA ASN A 489 -16.69 -14.82 46.91
C ASN A 489 -16.62 -15.62 45.59
N PHE A 490 -17.50 -16.61 45.38
CA PHE A 490 -17.39 -17.56 44.26
C PHE A 490 -18.26 -17.21 43.04
N TRP A 491 -18.64 -15.93 42.87
CA TRP A 491 -19.51 -15.51 41.77
C TRP A 491 -18.95 -15.85 40.38
N GLN A 492 -17.65 -15.64 40.16
CA GLN A 492 -17.00 -15.99 38.89
C GLN A 492 -17.04 -17.49 38.61
N VAL A 493 -16.79 -18.32 39.64
CA VAL A 493 -16.85 -19.78 39.54
C VAL A 493 -18.27 -20.24 39.18
N ARG A 494 -19.29 -19.73 39.88
CA ARG A 494 -20.71 -20.02 39.59
C ARG A 494 -21.09 -19.64 38.18
N TYR A 495 -20.67 -18.46 37.75
CA TYR A 495 -20.93 -17.96 36.41
C TYR A 495 -20.30 -18.85 35.33
N ASN A 496 -19.02 -19.22 35.49
CA ASN A 496 -18.34 -20.12 34.57
C ASN A 496 -19.03 -21.50 34.52
N LEU A 497 -19.45 -22.05 35.66
CA LEU A 497 -20.18 -23.31 35.72
C LEU A 497 -21.55 -23.25 35.04
N LEU A 498 -22.28 -22.15 35.16
CA LEU A 498 -23.52 -21.92 34.40
C LEU A 498 -23.27 -21.83 32.90
N ASN A 499 -22.13 -21.29 32.47
CA ASN A 499 -21.76 -21.28 31.05
C ASN A 499 -21.42 -22.69 30.53
N LEU A 500 -20.79 -23.53 31.36
CA LEU A 500 -20.40 -24.90 31.00
C LEU A 500 -21.59 -25.88 31.00
N TYR A 501 -22.45 -25.82 32.01
CA TYR A 501 -23.50 -26.82 32.25
C TYR A 501 -24.94 -26.30 32.14
N GLY A 502 -25.13 -24.99 31.96
CA GLY A 502 -26.46 -24.40 31.79
C GLY A 502 -27.40 -24.70 32.96
N SER A 503 -28.61 -25.18 32.65
CA SER A 503 -29.66 -25.50 33.63
C SER A 503 -29.36 -26.71 34.50
N GLU A 504 -28.32 -27.48 34.19
CA GLU A 504 -27.95 -28.65 34.97
C GLU A 504 -27.16 -28.28 36.24
N PHE A 505 -26.56 -27.09 36.28
CA PHE A 505 -25.95 -26.54 37.48
C PHE A 505 -26.97 -25.69 38.25
N VAL A 506 -27.22 -26.06 39.51
CA VAL A 506 -28.27 -25.45 40.35
C VAL A 506 -27.67 -24.44 41.32
N ILE A 507 -28.15 -23.20 41.25
CA ILE A 507 -27.88 -22.16 42.24
C ILE A 507 -29.16 -21.93 43.07
N PRO A 508 -29.14 -22.19 44.39
CA PRO A 508 -30.30 -21.94 45.25
C PRO A 508 -30.68 -20.46 45.29
N GLU A 509 -31.99 -20.17 45.33
CA GLU A 509 -32.48 -18.79 45.39
C GLU A 509 -32.02 -18.05 46.66
N SER A 510 -31.76 -18.77 47.75
CA SER A 510 -31.20 -18.22 48.99
C SER A 510 -29.81 -17.60 48.82
N VAL A 511 -29.08 -17.92 47.76
CA VAL A 511 -27.75 -17.35 47.45
C VAL A 511 -27.87 -16.08 46.61
N LEU A 512 -29.01 -15.83 45.94
CA LEU A 512 -29.21 -14.74 45.00
C LEU A 512 -29.60 -13.41 45.69
N GLU A 513 -29.02 -13.15 46.85
CA GLU A 513 -29.10 -11.84 47.51
C GLU A 513 -28.34 -10.78 46.69
N LEU A 514 -28.70 -9.51 46.86
CA LEU A 514 -28.13 -8.42 46.07
C LEU A 514 -26.65 -8.23 46.41
N ASP A 515 -25.79 -8.39 45.41
CA ASP A 515 -24.33 -8.23 45.53
C ASP A 515 -23.84 -7.17 44.51
N TYR A 516 -22.71 -6.52 44.79
CA TYR A 516 -22.08 -5.53 43.92
C TYR A 516 -21.01 -6.14 43.01
N ASP A 517 -20.71 -7.44 43.15
CA ASP A 517 -19.79 -8.16 42.27
C ASP A 517 -20.28 -8.18 40.79
N ILE A 518 -19.36 -7.98 39.85
CA ILE A 518 -19.66 -8.05 38.40
C ILE A 518 -20.24 -9.42 38.01
N TYR A 519 -19.68 -10.50 38.54
CA TYR A 519 -20.08 -11.86 38.22
C TYR A 519 -21.40 -12.24 38.88
N TYR A 520 -21.84 -11.53 39.93
CA TYR A 520 -23.23 -11.63 40.42
C TYR A 520 -24.20 -11.19 39.35
N HIS A 521 -24.02 -10.00 38.79
CA HIS A 521 -24.86 -9.49 37.71
C HIS A 521 -24.83 -10.42 36.49
N TYR A 522 -23.66 -10.97 36.18
CA TYR A 522 -23.47 -11.90 35.06
C TYR A 522 -24.21 -13.22 35.29
N THR A 523 -24.19 -13.72 36.52
CA THR A 523 -24.92 -14.91 36.95
C THR A 523 -26.43 -14.69 36.84
N VAL A 524 -26.96 -13.59 37.38
CA VAL A 524 -28.41 -13.31 37.34
C VAL A 524 -28.93 -13.18 35.91
N LEU A 525 -28.20 -12.49 35.03
CA LEU A 525 -28.60 -12.32 33.64
C LEU A 525 -28.48 -13.64 32.84
N ARG A 526 -27.51 -14.49 33.16
CA ARG A 526 -27.43 -15.85 32.59
C ARG A 526 -28.58 -16.74 33.06
N LEU A 527 -29.01 -16.62 34.32
CA LEU A 527 -30.16 -17.37 34.84
C LEU A 527 -31.49 -16.93 34.20
N LEU A 528 -31.62 -15.63 33.88
CA LEU A 528 -32.75 -15.12 33.09
C LEU A 528 -32.72 -15.67 31.65
N GLU A 529 -31.55 -15.65 31.00
CA GLU A 529 -31.37 -16.20 29.66
C GLU A 529 -31.74 -17.70 29.59
N LEU A 530 -31.40 -18.46 30.64
CA LEU A 530 -31.75 -19.89 30.77
C LEU A 530 -33.21 -20.13 31.21
N ASN A 531 -34.02 -19.08 31.40
CA ASN A 531 -35.39 -19.14 31.91
C ASN A 531 -35.56 -19.83 33.28
N ILE A 532 -34.50 -19.84 34.10
CA ILE A 532 -34.52 -20.41 35.46
C ILE A 532 -35.18 -19.41 36.42
N ILE A 533 -34.87 -18.12 36.23
CA ILE A 533 -35.54 -17.01 36.90
C ILE A 533 -36.47 -16.36 35.89
N GLN A 534 -37.71 -16.06 36.28
CA GLN A 534 -38.67 -15.35 35.42
C GLN A 534 -38.96 -13.91 35.90
N ASP A 535 -38.64 -13.58 37.15
CA ASP A 535 -38.85 -12.24 37.71
C ASP A 535 -37.54 -11.46 37.84
N TYR A 536 -37.42 -10.36 37.08
CA TYR A 536 -36.35 -9.40 37.21
C TYR A 536 -36.89 -8.06 37.74
N SER A 537 -37.06 -8.00 39.05
CA SER A 537 -37.68 -6.87 39.73
C SER A 537 -37.00 -5.52 39.46
N ASN A 538 -37.78 -4.44 39.54
CA ASN A 538 -37.28 -3.06 39.39
C ASN A 538 -36.12 -2.73 40.35
N LYS A 539 -36.04 -3.40 41.51
CA LYS A 539 -34.93 -3.25 42.45
C LYS A 539 -33.62 -3.81 41.88
N LYS A 540 -33.67 -4.99 41.24
CA LYS A 540 -32.51 -5.60 40.56
C LYS A 540 -32.08 -4.79 39.33
N GLN A 541 -33.04 -4.31 38.54
CA GLN A 541 -32.78 -3.40 37.41
C GLN A 541 -32.04 -2.14 37.87
N ARG A 542 -32.54 -1.48 38.92
CA ARG A 542 -31.91 -0.27 39.48
C ARG A 542 -30.51 -0.53 40.03
N GLN A 543 -30.28 -1.68 40.66
CA GLN A 543 -28.95 -2.03 41.15
C GLN A 543 -27.95 -2.21 39.99
N LEU A 544 -28.33 -2.90 38.91
CA LEU A 544 -27.48 -3.03 37.73
C LEU A 544 -27.14 -1.67 37.13
N ILE A 545 -28.13 -0.77 37.03
CA ILE A 545 -27.92 0.59 36.51
C ILE A 545 -26.94 1.38 37.39
N LEU A 546 -27.05 1.27 38.72
CA LEU A 546 -26.09 1.90 39.65
C LEU A 546 -24.69 1.31 39.50
N PHE A 547 -24.58 -0.02 39.42
CA PHE A 547 -23.30 -0.71 39.21
C PHE A 547 -22.62 -0.28 37.90
N LEU A 548 -23.37 -0.20 36.80
CA LEU A 548 -22.85 0.22 35.49
C LEU A 548 -22.50 1.71 35.45
N ARG A 549 -23.20 2.56 36.23
CA ARG A 549 -22.83 3.97 36.38
C ARG A 549 -21.46 4.13 37.04
N ASP A 550 -21.18 3.32 38.06
CA ASP A 550 -19.90 3.35 38.76
C ASP A 550 -18.77 2.67 37.94
N ASN A 551 -19.12 1.84 36.95
CA ASN A 551 -18.19 1.09 36.09
C ASN A 551 -18.48 1.29 34.59
N PRO A 552 -18.21 2.49 34.02
CA PRO A 552 -18.63 2.86 32.67
C PRO A 552 -17.99 2.02 31.55
N SER A 553 -16.80 1.43 31.78
CA SER A 553 -16.13 0.54 30.81
C SER A 553 -16.94 -0.71 30.47
N LEU A 554 -17.85 -1.14 31.37
CA LEU A 554 -18.67 -2.34 31.22
C LEU A 554 -19.98 -2.11 30.46
N ILE A 555 -20.35 -0.85 30.19
CA ILE A 555 -21.64 -0.55 29.55
C ILE A 555 -21.70 -1.13 28.13
N SER A 556 -20.62 -0.99 27.36
CA SER A 556 -20.57 -1.50 25.99
C SER A 556 -20.69 -3.03 25.96
N SER A 557 -19.99 -3.75 26.84
CA SER A 557 -20.06 -5.21 26.90
C SER A 557 -21.44 -5.70 27.36
N ALA A 558 -22.09 -4.99 28.29
CA ALA A 558 -23.45 -5.28 28.73
C ALA A 558 -24.46 -5.18 27.57
N PHE A 559 -24.39 -4.12 26.76
CA PHE A 559 -25.26 -3.97 25.59
C PHE A 559 -24.95 -4.97 24.48
N CYS A 560 -23.70 -5.36 24.26
CA CYS A 560 -23.37 -6.36 23.24
C CYS A 560 -23.91 -7.74 23.61
N ARG A 561 -23.83 -8.12 24.89
CA ARG A 561 -24.17 -9.48 25.33
C ARG A 561 -25.66 -9.65 25.69
N TRP A 562 -26.29 -8.62 26.25
CA TRP A 562 -27.58 -8.78 26.94
C TRP A 562 -28.68 -7.85 26.45
N PHE A 563 -28.55 -7.28 25.25
CA PHE A 563 -29.57 -6.39 24.69
C PHE A 563 -30.97 -7.04 24.61
N VAL A 564 -31.06 -8.35 24.36
CA VAL A 564 -32.34 -9.08 24.35
C VAL A 564 -32.98 -9.08 25.74
N MET A 565 -32.18 -9.39 26.78
CA MET A 565 -32.66 -9.38 28.16
C MET A 565 -33.07 -7.98 28.62
N ILE A 566 -32.31 -6.97 28.22
CA ILE A 566 -32.66 -5.56 28.46
C ILE A 566 -33.97 -5.20 27.75
N ASN A 567 -34.17 -5.64 26.50
CA ASN A 567 -35.38 -5.34 25.74
C ASN A 567 -36.64 -5.97 26.34
N ASP A 568 -36.55 -7.21 26.83
CA ASP A 568 -37.72 -8.01 27.22
C ASP A 568 -38.10 -7.87 28.70
N TYR A 569 -37.11 -7.69 29.60
CA TYR A 569 -37.35 -7.69 31.05
C TYR A 569 -37.27 -6.31 31.70
N PHE A 570 -36.63 -5.31 31.08
CA PHE A 570 -36.51 -3.98 31.68
C PHE A 570 -37.73 -3.11 31.39
N THR A 571 -38.07 -2.24 32.33
CA THR A 571 -39.08 -1.20 32.09
C THR A 571 -38.56 -0.14 31.11
N ASN A 572 -39.47 0.52 30.38
CA ASN A 572 -39.09 1.59 29.45
C ASN A 572 -38.37 2.77 30.14
N GLU A 573 -38.68 3.02 31.41
CA GLU A 573 -38.00 4.01 32.25
C GLU A 573 -36.56 3.58 32.53
N SER A 574 -36.35 2.33 32.93
CA SER A 574 -35.02 1.77 33.17
C SER A 574 -34.18 1.68 31.89
N ILE A 575 -34.77 1.31 30.75
CA ILE A 575 -34.09 1.34 29.45
C ILE A 575 -33.64 2.76 29.10
N VAL A 576 -34.47 3.77 29.33
CA VAL A 576 -34.10 5.17 29.08
C VAL A 576 -32.97 5.64 29.99
N GLU A 577 -32.99 5.29 31.28
CA GLU A 577 -31.90 5.63 32.20
C GLU A 577 -30.59 4.95 31.76
N LEU A 578 -30.65 3.69 31.36
CA LEU A 578 -29.50 2.94 30.87
C LEU A 578 -28.96 3.49 29.55
N LEU A 579 -29.83 3.87 28.61
CA LEU A 579 -29.44 4.48 27.33
C LEU A 579 -28.76 5.83 27.52
N LYS A 580 -29.19 6.64 28.50
CA LYS A 580 -28.50 7.90 28.83
C LYS A 580 -27.06 7.66 29.25
N LEU A 581 -26.83 6.70 30.16
CA LEU A 581 -25.48 6.28 30.55
C LEU A 581 -24.69 5.71 29.37
N ALA A 582 -25.35 4.94 28.49
CA ALA A 582 -24.72 4.38 27.31
C ALA A 582 -24.25 5.47 26.33
N PHE A 583 -25.07 6.49 26.05
CA PHE A 583 -24.71 7.58 25.14
C PHE A 583 -23.53 8.44 25.64
N GLU A 584 -23.27 8.48 26.95
CA GLU A 584 -22.04 9.08 27.52
C GLU A 584 -20.78 8.28 27.16
N THR A 585 -20.94 7.03 26.69
CA THR A 585 -19.87 6.16 26.22
C THR A 585 -19.92 5.96 24.70
N ALA A 586 -18.86 5.40 24.11
CA ALA A 586 -18.81 5.05 22.70
C ALA A 586 -19.53 3.72 22.36
N PHE A 587 -20.62 3.37 23.05
CA PHE A 587 -21.22 2.03 22.93
C PHE A 587 -21.68 1.68 21.51
N LEU A 588 -22.24 2.65 20.76
CA LEU A 588 -22.69 2.44 19.38
C LEU A 588 -21.55 2.04 18.42
N CYS A 589 -20.29 2.31 18.77
CA CYS A 589 -19.15 1.87 17.96
C CYS A 589 -18.82 0.37 18.15
N HIS A 590 -19.35 -0.24 19.21
CA HIS A 590 -19.03 -1.60 19.63
C HIS A 590 -20.23 -2.55 19.52
N THR A 591 -21.42 -2.04 19.21
CA THR A 591 -22.65 -2.84 19.12
C THR A 591 -22.88 -3.40 17.72
N ASP A 592 -23.29 -4.67 17.66
CA ASP A 592 -23.68 -5.35 16.43
C ASP A 592 -25.05 -4.86 15.90
N CYS A 593 -25.39 -5.23 14.67
CA CYS A 593 -26.61 -4.76 13.99
C CYS A 593 -27.91 -5.31 14.62
N GLU A 594 -27.86 -6.40 15.38
CA GLU A 594 -29.04 -7.05 15.98
C GLU A 594 -29.72 -6.20 17.07
N ILE A 595 -28.99 -5.25 17.69
CA ILE A 595 -29.58 -4.32 18.67
C ILE A 595 -30.70 -3.49 18.05
N TYR A 596 -30.60 -3.19 16.75
CA TYR A 596 -31.57 -2.36 16.05
C TYR A 596 -32.89 -3.08 15.74
N GLU A 597 -32.94 -4.40 15.91
CA GLU A 597 -34.17 -5.17 15.80
C GLU A 597 -35.03 -5.12 17.07
N GLN A 598 -34.46 -4.62 18.18
CA GLN A 598 -35.10 -4.59 19.50
C GLN A 598 -36.09 -3.42 19.63
N ARG A 599 -37.39 -3.74 19.60
CA ARG A 599 -38.47 -2.73 19.52
C ARG A 599 -38.52 -1.78 20.71
N ASN A 600 -38.36 -2.26 21.95
CA ASN A 600 -38.46 -1.42 23.15
C ASN A 600 -37.26 -0.49 23.28
N ILE A 601 -36.06 -1.01 23.01
CA ILE A 601 -34.82 -0.23 22.97
C ILE A 601 -34.94 0.88 21.89
N MET A 602 -35.34 0.53 20.67
CA MET A 602 -35.49 1.51 19.59
C MET A 602 -36.55 2.56 19.90
N THR A 603 -37.68 2.16 20.51
CA THR A 603 -38.72 3.11 20.93
C THR A 603 -38.19 4.09 21.98
N CYS A 604 -37.42 3.60 22.95
CA CYS A 604 -36.78 4.42 23.98
C CYS A 604 -35.70 5.36 23.42
N MET A 605 -34.88 4.88 22.47
CA MET A 605 -33.90 5.72 21.75
C MET A 605 -34.58 6.85 20.98
N MET A 606 -35.65 6.54 20.23
CA MET A 606 -36.42 7.55 19.49
C MET A 606 -37.05 8.59 20.43
N ARG A 607 -37.56 8.15 21.59
CA ARG A 607 -38.07 9.04 22.63
C ARG A 607 -36.99 10.00 23.14
N LEU A 608 -35.76 9.53 23.31
CA LEU A 608 -34.61 10.37 23.71
C LEU A 608 -34.24 11.38 22.61
N PHE A 609 -34.13 10.94 21.36
CA PHE A 609 -33.77 11.85 20.25
C PHE A 609 -34.83 12.92 19.99
N ILE A 610 -36.11 12.63 20.21
CA ILE A 610 -37.18 13.62 20.07
C ILE A 610 -37.19 14.59 21.25
N ALA A 611 -36.93 14.10 22.48
CA ALA A 611 -36.95 14.92 23.69
C ALA A 611 -35.77 15.91 23.74
N ASP A 612 -34.57 15.47 23.36
CA ASP A 612 -33.37 16.30 23.30
C ASP A 612 -32.46 15.92 22.12
N PRO A 613 -32.78 16.38 20.90
CA PRO A 613 -31.97 16.07 19.73
C PRO A 613 -30.55 16.67 19.79
N MET A 614 -30.36 17.78 20.51
CA MET A 614 -29.08 18.50 20.54
C MET A 614 -28.03 17.77 21.36
N SER A 615 -28.41 17.06 22.41
CA SER A 615 -27.47 16.21 23.16
C SER A 615 -27.14 14.90 22.44
N HIS A 616 -27.84 14.57 21.35
CA HIS A 616 -27.76 13.26 20.71
C HIS A 616 -27.50 13.28 19.20
N PHE A 617 -27.26 14.44 18.58
CA PHE A 617 -27.12 14.53 17.12
C PHE A 617 -25.93 13.70 16.58
N ASP A 618 -24.85 13.53 17.34
CA ASP A 618 -23.70 12.71 16.94
C ASP A 618 -24.03 11.20 16.86
N HIS A 619 -25.12 10.77 17.48
CA HIS A 619 -25.56 9.37 17.49
C HIS A 619 -26.58 9.06 16.39
N ILE A 620 -27.37 10.05 15.94
CA ILE A 620 -28.45 9.85 14.95
C ILE A 620 -27.92 9.25 13.63
N PRO A 621 -26.82 9.75 13.02
CA PRO A 621 -26.27 9.17 11.79
C PRO A 621 -25.68 7.77 11.94
N LYS A 622 -25.41 7.32 13.17
CA LYS A 622 -24.84 5.99 13.44
C LYS A 622 -25.89 4.88 13.42
N ILE A 623 -27.18 5.22 13.44
CA ILE A 623 -28.29 4.26 13.47
C ILE A 623 -28.80 4.04 12.05
N PRO A 624 -28.99 2.80 11.59
CA PRO A 624 -29.51 2.52 10.24
C PRO A 624 -30.86 3.19 9.96
N LEU A 625 -31.02 3.74 8.74
CA LEU A 625 -32.24 4.47 8.34
C LEU A 625 -33.53 3.64 8.46
N ALA A 626 -33.45 2.32 8.30
CA ALA A 626 -34.58 1.41 8.42
C ALA A 626 -35.23 1.42 9.81
N CYS A 627 -34.47 1.82 10.85
CA CYS A 627 -34.93 1.83 12.23
C CYS A 627 -35.82 3.05 12.55
N PHE A 628 -35.79 4.08 11.69
CA PHE A 628 -36.58 5.29 11.86
C PHE A 628 -37.97 5.12 11.23
N SER A 629 -38.96 4.75 12.05
CA SER A 629 -40.35 4.67 11.62
C SER A 629 -40.91 6.04 11.21
N ARG A 630 -41.87 6.05 10.27
CA ARG A 630 -42.34 7.27 9.58
C ARG A 630 -42.81 8.39 10.52
N GLY A 631 -43.57 8.06 11.57
CA GLY A 631 -44.13 9.03 12.52
C GLY A 631 -43.04 9.74 13.35
N PRO A 632 -42.29 9.01 14.18
CA PRO A 632 -41.16 9.55 14.95
C PRO A 632 -40.12 10.28 14.09
N LYS A 633 -39.86 9.76 12.88
CA LYS A 633 -38.97 10.42 11.92
C LYS A 633 -39.47 11.79 11.47
N LYS A 634 -40.77 11.91 11.17
CA LYS A 634 -41.40 13.20 10.83
C LYS A 634 -41.26 14.19 11.98
N ASP A 635 -41.53 13.75 13.21
CA ASP A 635 -41.44 14.62 14.39
C ASP A 635 -39.98 15.07 14.63
N LEU A 636 -39.02 14.14 14.51
CA LEU A 636 -37.58 14.43 14.62
C LEU A 636 -37.11 15.41 13.54
N LEU A 637 -37.47 15.19 12.27
CA LEU A 637 -37.12 16.09 11.16
C LEU A 637 -37.67 17.51 11.37
N ASN A 638 -38.91 17.65 11.84
CA ASN A 638 -39.51 18.95 12.12
C ASN A 638 -38.80 19.69 13.25
N ILE A 639 -38.40 18.97 14.32
CA ILE A 639 -37.67 19.55 15.45
C ILE A 639 -36.25 19.95 15.03
N LEU A 640 -35.51 19.08 14.34
CA LEU A 640 -34.17 19.37 13.83
C LEU A 640 -34.19 20.56 12.87
N THR A 641 -35.18 20.64 11.99
CA THR A 641 -35.35 21.77 11.07
C THR A 641 -35.55 23.09 11.83
N ARG A 642 -36.44 23.09 12.84
CA ARG A 642 -36.64 24.27 13.70
C ARG A 642 -35.37 24.65 14.45
N LYS A 643 -34.66 23.66 15.01
CA LYS A 643 -33.41 23.89 15.73
C LYS A 643 -32.32 24.45 14.85
N TYR A 644 -32.18 23.96 13.62
CA TYR A 644 -31.23 24.52 12.66
C TYR A 644 -31.55 25.98 12.33
N ILE A 645 -32.83 26.33 12.16
CA ILE A 645 -33.24 27.73 11.90
C ILE A 645 -32.87 28.63 13.10
N GLU A 646 -32.97 28.13 14.33
CA GLU A 646 -32.59 28.85 15.57
C GLU A 646 -31.06 28.95 15.77
N THR A 647 -30.33 27.85 15.60
CA THR A 647 -28.91 27.74 16.00
C THR A 647 -27.91 27.92 14.86
N LYS A 648 -28.33 27.66 13.61
CA LYS A 648 -27.50 27.61 12.40
C LYS A 648 -26.34 26.61 12.44
N GLU A 649 -26.45 25.58 13.27
CA GLU A 649 -25.38 24.61 13.45
C GLU A 649 -25.29 23.59 12.30
N VAL A 650 -24.12 23.49 11.66
CA VAL A 650 -23.91 22.66 10.45
C VAL A 650 -24.15 21.17 10.70
N ARG A 651 -23.82 20.67 11.90
CA ARG A 651 -23.99 19.25 12.27
C ARG A 651 -25.46 18.81 12.26
N VAL A 652 -26.37 19.73 12.56
CA VAL A 652 -27.82 19.50 12.48
C VAL A 652 -28.25 19.26 11.03
N LEU A 653 -27.67 19.99 10.06
CA LEU A 653 -27.92 19.74 8.63
C LEU A 653 -27.44 18.37 8.20
N GLY A 654 -26.28 17.90 8.70
CA GLY A 654 -25.80 16.55 8.44
C GLY A 654 -26.81 15.48 8.86
N CYS A 655 -27.43 15.65 10.02
CA CYS A 655 -28.49 14.74 10.49
C CYS A 655 -29.75 14.79 9.63
N ILE A 656 -30.18 16.00 9.20
CA ILE A 656 -31.33 16.16 8.31
C ILE A 656 -31.05 15.52 6.94
N ASP A 657 -29.86 15.73 6.38
CA ASP A 657 -29.45 15.15 5.10
C ASP A 657 -29.45 13.61 5.15
N TYR A 658 -28.89 13.04 6.22
CA TYR A 658 -28.91 11.60 6.46
C TYR A 658 -30.34 11.06 6.54
N LEU A 659 -31.19 11.65 7.38
CA LEU A 659 -32.56 11.18 7.54
C LEU A 659 -33.35 11.27 6.22
N LEU A 660 -33.10 12.25 5.36
CA LEU A 660 -33.81 12.42 4.09
C LEU A 660 -33.36 11.48 2.96
N ASP A 661 -32.36 10.60 3.18
CA ASP A 661 -32.07 9.50 2.26
C ASP A 661 -33.25 8.52 2.11
N SER A 662 -34.16 8.50 3.09
CA SER A 662 -35.48 7.89 2.95
C SER A 662 -36.58 8.90 3.29
N ALA A 663 -37.50 9.15 2.37
CA ALA A 663 -38.54 10.15 2.57
C ALA A 663 -39.50 9.78 3.72
N SER A 664 -39.87 10.79 4.53
CA SER A 664 -40.95 10.67 5.51
C SER A 664 -42.32 11.04 4.91
N TYR A 665 -42.31 11.80 3.79
CA TYR A 665 -43.47 12.32 3.05
C TYR A 665 -44.39 13.27 3.82
N GLN A 666 -44.06 13.57 5.07
CA GLN A 666 -44.94 14.31 5.99
C GLN A 666 -44.25 15.47 6.71
N SER A 667 -42.92 15.55 6.66
CA SER A 667 -42.18 16.61 7.34
C SER A 667 -42.39 17.97 6.65
N SER A 668 -42.23 19.06 7.40
CA SER A 668 -42.39 20.42 6.88
C SER A 668 -41.41 20.72 5.74
N ILE A 669 -40.17 20.26 5.86
CA ILE A 669 -39.12 20.44 4.85
C ILE A 669 -39.43 19.73 3.53
N GLU A 670 -40.20 18.64 3.56
CA GLU A 670 -40.60 17.90 2.35
C GLU A 670 -41.84 18.49 1.65
N ARG A 671 -42.67 19.24 2.40
CA ARG A 671 -43.98 19.76 1.94
C ARG A 671 -44.03 21.26 1.67
N ASP A 672 -43.08 22.03 2.20
CA ASP A 672 -43.03 23.48 2.03
C ASP A 672 -41.67 23.93 1.49
N ILE A 673 -41.67 24.42 0.24
CA ILE A 673 -40.48 24.92 -0.43
C ILE A 673 -39.86 26.12 0.29
N SER A 674 -40.66 26.89 1.03
CA SER A 674 -40.18 28.05 1.78
C SER A 674 -39.19 27.64 2.87
N VAL A 675 -39.38 26.47 3.48
CA VAL A 675 -38.47 25.91 4.50
C VAL A 675 -37.13 25.51 3.85
N VAL A 676 -37.17 24.92 2.65
CA VAL A 676 -35.97 24.57 1.88
C VAL A 676 -35.18 25.83 1.50
N LEU A 677 -35.87 26.88 1.05
CA LEU A 677 -35.25 28.17 0.73
C LEU A 677 -34.64 28.84 1.96
N GLN A 678 -35.31 28.78 3.11
CA GLN A 678 -34.76 29.26 4.38
C GLN A 678 -33.48 28.53 4.77
N ILE A 679 -33.40 27.21 4.58
CA ILE A 679 -32.19 26.42 4.87
C ILE A 679 -31.04 26.83 3.94
N LEU A 680 -31.30 26.98 2.64
CA LEU A 680 -30.31 27.45 1.67
C LEU A 680 -29.80 28.88 1.99
N ALA A 681 -30.68 29.74 2.51
CA ALA A 681 -30.36 31.12 2.90
C ALA A 681 -29.51 31.19 4.18
N LEU A 682 -29.77 30.32 5.15
CA LEU A 682 -29.14 30.36 6.47
C LEU A 682 -27.81 29.61 6.56
N ALA A 683 -27.42 28.85 5.53
CA ALA A 683 -26.19 28.07 5.48
C ALA A 683 -24.92 28.96 5.37
N PRO A 684 -24.13 29.10 6.46
CA PRO A 684 -23.09 30.14 6.56
C PRO A 684 -21.71 29.71 6.01
N THR A 685 -21.47 28.41 5.83
CA THR A 685 -20.20 27.85 5.38
C THR A 685 -20.37 27.00 4.12
N ASP A 686 -19.29 26.74 3.38
CA ASP A 686 -19.31 25.88 2.19
C ASP A 686 -19.80 24.45 2.51
N GLU A 687 -19.45 23.93 3.68
CA GLU A 687 -19.93 22.62 4.15
C GLU A 687 -21.44 22.63 4.41
N ALA A 688 -21.96 23.67 5.08
CA ALA A 688 -23.40 23.84 5.28
C ALA A 688 -24.13 23.98 3.93
N GLN A 689 -23.52 24.67 2.96
CA GLN A 689 -24.07 24.83 1.62
C GLN A 689 -24.12 23.50 0.86
N LYS A 690 -23.14 22.61 1.04
CA LYS A 690 -23.18 21.24 0.49
C LYS A 690 -24.35 20.44 1.04
N TYR A 691 -24.52 20.39 2.37
CA TYR A 691 -25.65 19.70 2.98
C TYR A 691 -27.00 20.30 2.58
N ALA A 692 -27.12 21.63 2.62
CA ALA A 692 -28.36 22.33 2.21
C ALA A 692 -28.71 22.04 0.74
N SER A 693 -27.73 22.01 -0.15
CA SER A 693 -27.94 21.67 -1.57
C SER A 693 -28.33 20.20 -1.76
N SER A 694 -27.70 19.29 -1.02
CA SER A 694 -28.05 17.86 -1.02
C SER A 694 -29.48 17.62 -0.53
N ILE A 695 -29.85 18.19 0.61
CA ILE A 695 -31.21 18.17 1.16
C ILE A 695 -32.23 18.68 0.13
N SER A 696 -31.96 19.85 -0.46
CA SER A 696 -32.82 20.46 -1.48
C SER A 696 -33.03 19.56 -2.69
N LYS A 697 -31.95 18.91 -3.16
CA LYS A 697 -31.99 17.93 -4.26
C LYS A 697 -32.80 16.70 -3.90
N LYS A 698 -32.64 16.12 -2.70
CA LYS A 698 -33.40 14.96 -2.23
C LYS A 698 -34.90 15.27 -2.13
N VAL A 699 -35.25 16.43 -1.57
CA VAL A 699 -36.64 16.90 -1.46
C VAL A 699 -37.27 17.14 -2.84
N TRP A 700 -36.56 17.82 -3.74
CA TRP A 700 -37.05 18.06 -5.11
C TRP A 700 -37.29 16.75 -5.86
N LYS A 701 -36.28 15.87 -5.89
CA LYS A 701 -36.36 14.59 -6.60
C LYS A 701 -37.53 13.75 -6.09
N THR A 702 -37.70 13.63 -4.77
CA THR A 702 -38.80 12.87 -4.17
C THR A 702 -40.18 13.40 -4.62
N ASN A 703 -40.35 14.72 -4.64
CA ASN A 703 -41.59 15.35 -5.09
C ASN A 703 -41.85 15.16 -6.59
N VAL A 704 -40.81 15.22 -7.43
CA VAL A 704 -40.94 15.00 -8.88
C VAL A 704 -41.20 13.54 -9.22
N ASP A 705 -40.51 12.59 -8.56
CA ASP A 705 -40.73 11.15 -8.76
C ASP A 705 -42.18 10.76 -8.42
N MET A 706 -42.84 11.49 -7.50
CA MET A 706 -44.23 11.29 -7.08
C MET A 706 -45.23 12.29 -7.68
N ILE A 707 -44.90 12.97 -8.79
CA ILE A 707 -45.73 14.06 -9.39
C ILE A 707 -47.15 13.64 -9.83
N LYS A 708 -47.46 12.34 -9.87
CA LYS A 708 -48.82 11.85 -10.15
C LYS A 708 -49.81 12.24 -9.05
N SER A 709 -49.33 12.43 -7.81
CA SER A 709 -50.13 12.93 -6.70
C SER A 709 -50.41 14.43 -6.84
N ASP A 710 -51.65 14.85 -6.61
CA ASP A 710 -52.04 16.26 -6.73
C ASP A 710 -51.32 17.17 -5.72
N GLU A 711 -51.00 16.66 -4.52
CA GLU A 711 -50.23 17.39 -3.50
C GLU A 711 -48.80 17.70 -3.98
N ASN A 712 -48.12 16.70 -4.56
CA ASN A 712 -46.76 16.86 -5.07
C ASN A 712 -46.72 17.72 -6.35
N ARG A 713 -47.75 17.61 -7.20
CA ARG A 713 -47.90 18.51 -8.37
C ARG A 713 -48.09 19.96 -7.94
N ALA A 714 -48.91 20.20 -6.91
CA ALA A 714 -49.09 21.53 -6.34
C ALA A 714 -47.77 22.07 -5.73
N PHE A 715 -46.99 21.24 -5.04
CA PHE A 715 -45.67 21.60 -4.54
C PHE A 715 -44.72 22.02 -5.67
N VAL A 716 -44.58 21.20 -6.72
CA VAL A 716 -43.72 21.49 -7.88
C VAL A 716 -44.13 22.78 -8.57
N ALA A 717 -45.44 22.95 -8.83
CA ALA A 717 -45.96 24.16 -9.46
C ALA A 717 -45.76 25.42 -8.60
N ASN A 718 -45.94 25.32 -7.28
CA ASN A 718 -45.71 26.41 -6.35
C ASN A 718 -44.24 26.79 -6.28
N ALA A 719 -43.35 25.79 -6.15
CA ALA A 719 -41.91 25.98 -6.14
C ALA A 719 -41.43 26.72 -7.40
N ILE A 720 -41.82 26.25 -8.60
CA ILE A 720 -41.47 26.91 -9.85
C ILE A 720 -42.00 28.35 -9.89
N GLY A 721 -43.27 28.56 -9.54
CA GLY A 721 -43.89 29.89 -9.56
C GLY A 721 -43.23 30.88 -8.60
N MET A 722 -42.82 30.43 -7.41
CA MET A 722 -42.08 31.25 -6.43
C MET A 722 -40.71 31.65 -6.97
N LEU A 723 -39.96 30.70 -7.56
CA LEU A 723 -38.62 30.94 -8.09
C LEU A 723 -38.63 31.89 -9.30
N VAL A 724 -39.61 31.74 -10.21
CA VAL A 724 -39.77 32.66 -11.35
C VAL A 724 -40.04 34.09 -10.86
N ARG A 725 -40.98 34.26 -9.92
CA ARG A 725 -41.34 35.58 -9.37
C ARG A 725 -40.16 36.23 -8.65
N SER A 726 -39.45 35.50 -7.79
CA SER A 726 -38.30 36.05 -7.05
C SER A 726 -37.17 36.50 -7.97
N MET A 727 -36.86 35.69 -9.00
CA MET A 727 -35.84 36.04 -9.99
C MET A 727 -36.26 37.21 -10.89
N GLN A 728 -37.56 37.45 -11.13
CA GLN A 728 -38.02 38.61 -11.91
C GLN A 728 -37.95 39.94 -11.14
N ILE A 729 -38.08 39.91 -9.81
CA ILE A 729 -38.16 41.11 -8.96
C ILE A 729 -36.83 41.87 -8.85
N GLY A 730 -35.71 41.26 -9.25
CA GLY A 730 -34.43 41.95 -9.49
C GLY A 730 -33.84 42.62 -8.24
N GLY A 731 -32.91 41.94 -7.57
CA GLY A 731 -32.18 42.53 -6.44
C GLY A 731 -30.84 41.83 -6.19
N SER A 732 -29.83 42.67 -5.95
CA SER A 732 -28.43 42.43 -5.57
C SER A 732 -27.52 41.65 -6.54
N GLY A 733 -26.22 41.96 -6.47
CA GLY A 733 -25.15 41.26 -7.19
C GLY A 733 -24.65 39.99 -6.49
N ASP A 734 -25.48 39.39 -5.62
CA ASP A 734 -25.17 38.16 -4.87
C ASP A 734 -26.04 36.98 -5.35
N VAL A 735 -25.51 35.76 -5.22
CA VAL A 735 -26.24 34.54 -5.61
C VAL A 735 -27.33 34.24 -4.57
N LEU A 736 -28.58 34.52 -4.93
CA LEU A 736 -29.75 34.32 -4.07
C LEU A 736 -30.03 32.82 -3.81
N PRO A 737 -30.62 32.46 -2.65
CA PRO A 737 -31.05 31.08 -2.35
C PRO A 737 -31.99 30.49 -3.40
N GLU A 738 -32.86 31.33 -3.97
CA GLU A 738 -33.77 30.97 -5.06
C GLU A 738 -33.02 30.63 -6.34
N MET A 739 -31.91 31.32 -6.63
CA MET A 739 -31.06 30.97 -7.78
C MET A 739 -30.33 29.65 -7.55
N LYS A 740 -29.89 29.37 -6.31
CA LYS A 740 -29.31 28.07 -5.94
C LYS A 740 -30.31 26.94 -6.09
N MET A 741 -31.55 27.14 -5.63
CA MET A 741 -32.62 26.17 -5.83
C MET A 741 -32.95 25.98 -7.32
N ALA A 742 -33.02 27.07 -8.09
CA ALA A 742 -33.25 27.00 -9.54
C ALA A 742 -32.14 26.20 -10.24
N LEU A 743 -30.87 26.36 -9.87
CA LEU A 743 -29.76 25.56 -10.39
C LEU A 743 -29.94 24.06 -10.11
N ILE A 744 -30.36 23.70 -8.89
CA ILE A 744 -30.63 22.30 -8.51
C ILE A 744 -31.76 21.71 -9.37
N ILE A 745 -32.81 22.48 -9.64
CA ILE A 745 -33.94 22.07 -10.47
C ILE A 745 -33.53 21.93 -11.94
N VAL A 746 -32.82 22.92 -12.48
CA VAL A 746 -32.37 22.94 -13.88
C VAL A 746 -31.43 21.79 -14.19
N SER A 747 -30.52 21.46 -13.26
CA SER A 747 -29.57 20.34 -13.40
C SER A 747 -30.21 18.95 -13.32
N HIS A 748 -31.46 18.81 -12.85
CA HIS A 748 -32.18 17.54 -12.78
C HIS A 748 -33.30 17.51 -13.81
N GLN A 749 -32.96 17.03 -15.01
CA GLN A 749 -33.91 16.86 -16.09
C GLN A 749 -34.71 15.56 -15.86
N SER A 750 -35.88 15.65 -15.24
CA SER A 750 -36.71 14.47 -14.96
C SER A 750 -38.19 14.70 -15.22
N VAL A 751 -38.74 13.90 -16.14
CA VAL A 751 -40.12 13.34 -16.18
C VAL A 751 -41.31 14.32 -16.31
N LEU A 752 -41.10 15.64 -16.31
CA LEU A 752 -42.18 16.61 -16.46
C LEU A 752 -42.80 16.56 -17.88
N THR A 753 -44.14 16.55 -17.97
CA THR A 753 -44.90 16.51 -19.22
C THR A 753 -46.06 17.51 -19.19
N GLY A 754 -46.55 17.93 -20.36
CA GLY A 754 -47.71 18.83 -20.49
C GLY A 754 -47.47 20.21 -19.85
N ASN A 755 -48.45 20.70 -19.07
CA ASN A 755 -48.41 22.04 -18.45
C ASN A 755 -47.29 22.22 -17.41
N ASP A 756 -46.75 21.14 -16.85
CA ASP A 756 -45.63 21.23 -15.90
C ASP A 756 -44.30 21.43 -16.63
N LEU A 757 -44.18 20.91 -17.87
CA LEU A 757 -43.03 21.17 -18.74
C LEU A 757 -42.96 22.65 -19.14
N THR A 758 -44.09 23.27 -19.51
CA THR A 758 -44.10 24.69 -19.88
C THR A 758 -43.68 25.61 -18.74
N LYS A 759 -44.07 25.29 -17.49
CA LYS A 759 -43.63 26.03 -16.31
C LYS A 759 -42.15 25.83 -16.02
N TYR A 760 -41.64 24.61 -16.20
CA TYR A 760 -40.21 24.35 -16.10
C TYR A 760 -39.41 25.12 -17.15
N GLU A 761 -39.87 25.16 -18.41
CA GLU A 761 -39.24 25.94 -19.47
C GLU A 761 -39.25 27.45 -19.16
N GLU A 762 -40.32 27.97 -18.56
CA GLU A 762 -40.39 29.35 -18.05
C GLU A 762 -39.33 29.62 -16.97
N LEU A 763 -39.14 28.68 -16.03
CA LEU A 763 -38.08 28.76 -15.01
C LEU A 763 -36.70 28.78 -15.64
N VAL A 764 -36.43 27.87 -16.57
CA VAL A 764 -35.14 27.77 -17.29
C VAL A 764 -34.83 29.06 -18.03
N ASN A 765 -35.81 29.64 -18.75
CA ASN A 765 -35.63 30.90 -19.46
C ASN A 765 -35.39 32.07 -18.51
N THR A 766 -36.11 32.14 -17.40
CA THR A 766 -35.92 33.19 -16.38
C THR A 766 -34.53 33.07 -15.74
N PHE A 767 -34.10 31.85 -15.39
CA PHE A 767 -32.79 31.58 -14.83
C PHE A 767 -31.65 31.92 -15.82
N LYS A 768 -31.80 31.54 -17.09
CA LYS A 768 -30.89 31.89 -18.19
C LYS A 768 -30.70 33.40 -18.29
N MET A 769 -31.81 34.15 -18.37
CA MET A 769 -31.78 35.60 -18.50
C MET A 769 -31.08 36.27 -17.32
N GLN A 770 -31.31 35.77 -16.09
CA GLN A 770 -30.65 36.29 -14.90
C GLN A 770 -29.16 35.96 -14.85
N CYS A 771 -28.74 34.74 -15.19
CA CYS A 771 -27.32 34.40 -15.27
C CYS A 771 -26.58 35.28 -16.30
N ILE A 772 -27.15 35.49 -17.49
CA ILE A 772 -26.58 36.37 -18.51
C ILE A 772 -26.51 37.82 -18.03
N ARG A 773 -27.55 38.32 -17.35
CA ARG A 773 -27.56 39.67 -16.79
C ARG A 773 -26.47 39.85 -15.73
N GLN A 774 -26.35 38.93 -14.79
CA GLN A 774 -25.35 38.99 -13.72
C GLN A 774 -23.91 38.88 -14.26
N ILE A 775 -23.67 38.08 -15.29
CA ILE A 775 -22.36 38.01 -15.96
C ILE A 775 -22.02 39.37 -16.62
N LYS A 776 -22.99 40.06 -17.21
CA LYS A 776 -22.80 41.43 -17.76
C LYS A 776 -22.52 42.46 -16.67
N ASP A 777 -23.24 42.39 -15.56
CA ASP A 777 -23.11 43.34 -14.46
C ASP A 777 -21.80 43.13 -13.65
N SER A 778 -21.17 41.95 -13.77
CA SER A 778 -19.89 41.60 -13.13
C SER A 778 -18.63 42.22 -13.78
N GLN A 779 -18.78 43.16 -14.72
CA GLN A 779 -17.67 43.76 -15.48
C GLN A 779 -16.67 44.59 -14.64
N ASP A 780 -17.05 44.95 -13.40
CA ASP A 780 -16.30 45.87 -12.53
C ASP A 780 -15.73 45.23 -11.24
N ASN A 781 -16.05 43.97 -10.90
CA ASN A 781 -15.62 43.33 -9.65
C ASN A 781 -14.92 41.98 -9.85
N SER A 782 -13.78 41.80 -9.19
CA SER A 782 -12.83 40.68 -9.28
C SER A 782 -13.27 39.36 -8.61
N ASP A 783 -14.57 39.04 -8.58
CA ASP A 783 -15.06 37.83 -7.90
C ASP A 783 -15.21 36.65 -8.89
N ASN A 784 -14.08 36.01 -9.19
CA ASN A 784 -14.02 34.85 -10.10
C ASN A 784 -14.94 33.69 -9.66
N ALA A 785 -15.22 33.54 -8.36
CA ALA A 785 -16.05 32.45 -7.84
C ALA A 785 -17.53 32.63 -8.23
N LYS A 786 -18.05 33.87 -8.16
CA LYS A 786 -19.40 34.20 -8.62
C LYS A 786 -19.56 34.02 -10.12
N LEU A 787 -18.58 34.50 -10.90
CA LEU A 787 -18.57 34.31 -12.35
C LEU A 787 -18.57 32.83 -12.71
N ASN A 788 -17.73 32.02 -12.06
CA ASN A 788 -17.69 30.58 -12.28
C ASN A 788 -19.03 29.90 -11.92
N TRP A 789 -19.69 30.32 -10.83
CA TRP A 789 -21.00 29.79 -10.44
C TRP A 789 -22.07 30.03 -11.52
N PHE A 790 -22.15 31.24 -12.08
CA PHE A 790 -23.10 31.55 -13.16
C PHE A 790 -22.78 30.82 -14.46
N LEU A 791 -21.50 30.64 -14.79
CA LEU A 791 -21.09 29.87 -15.97
C LEU A 791 -21.46 28.39 -15.83
N HIS A 792 -21.23 27.78 -14.67
CA HIS A 792 -21.72 26.43 -14.36
C HIS A 792 -23.26 26.35 -14.36
N GLY A 793 -23.92 27.42 -13.91
CA GLY A 793 -25.37 27.53 -13.97
C GLY A 793 -25.91 27.47 -15.39
N LEU A 794 -25.31 28.25 -16.30
CA LEU A 794 -25.61 28.21 -17.72
C LEU A 794 -25.24 26.88 -18.36
N ALA A 795 -24.13 26.27 -17.95
CA ALA A 795 -23.74 24.96 -18.44
C ALA A 795 -24.77 23.90 -18.04
N SER A 796 -25.47 24.05 -16.91
CA SER A 796 -26.48 23.09 -16.45
C SER A 796 -27.81 23.16 -17.21
N ILE A 797 -28.01 24.18 -18.06
CA ILE A 797 -29.24 24.39 -18.85
C ILE A 797 -29.37 23.34 -19.97
N PRO A 798 -30.60 22.89 -20.31
CA PRO A 798 -30.83 22.01 -21.46
C PRO A 798 -30.28 22.58 -22.79
N PRO A 799 -29.64 21.78 -23.65
CA PRO A 799 -29.05 22.24 -24.91
C PRO A 799 -30.02 22.95 -25.85
N SER A 800 -31.30 22.55 -25.83
CA SER A 800 -32.37 23.17 -26.64
C SER A 800 -32.64 24.63 -26.29
N MET A 801 -32.26 25.08 -25.08
CA MET A 801 -32.56 26.41 -24.56
C MET A 801 -31.35 27.35 -24.61
N LEU A 802 -30.17 26.89 -25.04
CA LEU A 802 -28.94 27.68 -25.10
C LEU A 802 -28.32 27.63 -26.51
N THR A 803 -28.04 28.79 -27.09
CA THR A 803 -27.47 28.89 -28.44
C THR A 803 -25.98 29.26 -28.41
N PHE A 804 -25.22 28.92 -29.46
CA PHE A 804 -23.82 29.34 -29.57
C PHE A 804 -23.65 30.87 -29.61
N ASN A 805 -24.66 31.61 -30.08
CA ASN A 805 -24.63 33.08 -30.05
C ASN A 805 -24.69 33.61 -28.61
N ASP A 806 -25.43 32.93 -27.73
CA ASP A 806 -25.45 33.24 -26.30
C ASP A 806 -24.06 33.06 -25.71
N VAL A 807 -23.41 31.92 -25.98
CA VAL A 807 -22.04 31.62 -25.53
C VAL A 807 -21.03 32.65 -26.06
N LYS A 808 -21.13 33.05 -27.33
CA LYS A 808 -20.26 34.09 -27.92
C LYS A 808 -20.46 35.45 -27.26
N SER A 809 -21.71 35.83 -26.97
CA SER A 809 -22.03 37.06 -26.23
C SER A 809 -21.43 37.03 -24.82
N ILE A 810 -21.58 35.91 -24.11
CA ILE A 810 -21.04 35.71 -22.76
C ILE A 810 -19.51 35.80 -22.78
N ALA A 811 -18.85 35.07 -23.68
CA ALA A 811 -17.40 35.08 -23.80
C ALA A 811 -16.85 36.48 -24.15
N GLY A 812 -17.54 37.24 -24.99
CA GLY A 812 -17.17 38.63 -25.32
C GLY A 812 -17.36 39.62 -24.16
N GLN A 813 -18.05 39.23 -23.09
CA GLN A 813 -18.30 40.07 -21.91
C GLN A 813 -17.31 39.82 -20.77
N ILE A 814 -16.50 38.75 -20.84
CA ILE A 814 -15.48 38.39 -19.85
C ILE A 814 -14.15 39.05 -20.25
N LYS A 815 -13.54 39.82 -19.34
CA LYS A 815 -12.22 40.44 -19.58
C LYS A 815 -11.14 39.36 -19.69
N ILE A 816 -10.28 39.49 -20.70
CA ILE A 816 -9.26 38.51 -21.15
C ILE A 816 -8.16 38.25 -20.09
N GLU A 817 -8.07 39.07 -19.03
CA GLU A 817 -7.07 38.93 -17.96
C GLU A 817 -7.35 37.78 -16.97
N ALA A 818 -8.51 37.13 -17.04
CA ALA A 818 -8.84 35.98 -16.22
C ALA A 818 -8.11 34.71 -16.72
N ASN A 819 -6.84 34.56 -16.30
CA ASN A 819 -6.04 33.35 -16.53
C ASN A 819 -6.49 32.15 -15.65
N ASP A 820 -7.72 32.18 -15.14
CA ASP A 820 -8.28 31.18 -14.22
C ASP A 820 -8.75 29.94 -14.99
N THR A 821 -8.10 28.81 -14.72
CA THR A 821 -8.37 27.52 -15.35
C THR A 821 -9.82 27.07 -15.17
N SER A 822 -10.47 27.43 -14.05
CA SER A 822 -11.86 27.04 -13.77
C SER A 822 -12.86 27.73 -14.71
N ILE A 823 -12.65 29.03 -14.98
CA ILE A 823 -13.47 29.81 -15.92
C ILE A 823 -13.28 29.28 -17.34
N LYS A 824 -12.04 28.97 -17.74
CA LYS A 824 -11.75 28.35 -19.05
C LYS A 824 -12.49 27.01 -19.22
N GLN A 825 -12.53 26.18 -18.18
CA GLN A 825 -13.27 24.90 -18.18
C GLN A 825 -14.78 25.10 -18.29
N ALA A 826 -15.35 26.03 -17.51
CA ALA A 826 -16.79 26.32 -17.55
C ALA A 826 -17.22 26.86 -18.93
N LEU A 827 -16.41 27.74 -19.54
CA LEU A 827 -16.63 28.21 -20.92
C LEU A 827 -16.51 27.07 -21.94
N PHE A 828 -15.56 26.15 -21.75
CA PHE A 828 -15.42 24.99 -22.63
C PHE A 828 -16.64 24.05 -22.57
N SER A 829 -17.19 23.80 -21.37
CA SER A 829 -18.43 23.02 -21.22
C SER A 829 -19.60 23.66 -21.96
N LEU A 830 -19.74 25.00 -21.87
CA LEU A 830 -20.74 25.76 -22.63
C LEU A 830 -20.54 25.63 -24.15
N VAL A 831 -19.29 25.71 -24.63
CA VAL A 831 -18.96 25.53 -26.05
C VAL A 831 -19.33 24.12 -26.51
N CYS A 832 -19.02 23.08 -25.74
CA CYS A 832 -19.36 21.69 -26.06
C CYS A 832 -20.88 21.47 -26.15
N LYS A 833 -21.67 22.09 -25.27
CA LYS A 833 -23.14 21.97 -25.25
C LYS A 833 -23.84 22.71 -26.40
N CYS A 834 -23.32 23.88 -26.79
CA CYS A 834 -23.92 24.70 -27.85
C CYS A 834 -23.28 24.48 -29.24
N ALA A 835 -22.39 23.51 -29.35
CA ALA A 835 -21.64 23.25 -30.55
C ALA A 835 -22.56 22.87 -31.70
N LYS A 836 -22.39 23.53 -32.86
CA LYS A 836 -23.14 23.16 -34.06
C LYS A 836 -22.56 21.88 -34.66
N PRO A 837 -23.38 20.99 -35.25
CA PRO A 837 -22.91 19.81 -35.97
C PRO A 837 -22.34 20.23 -37.34
N ASP A 838 -21.15 20.83 -37.30
CA ASP A 838 -20.34 21.31 -38.42
C ASP A 838 -18.87 20.89 -38.26
N LEU A 839 -18.20 20.58 -39.37
CA LEU A 839 -16.82 20.08 -39.35
C LEU A 839 -15.81 21.12 -38.87
N ARG A 840 -15.97 22.40 -39.27
CA ARG A 840 -15.06 23.45 -38.81
C ARG A 840 -15.25 23.69 -37.31
N PHE A 841 -16.51 23.64 -36.86
CA PHE A 841 -16.83 23.78 -35.45
C PHE A 841 -16.27 22.62 -34.61
N ALA A 842 -16.40 21.38 -35.07
CA ALA A 842 -15.83 20.23 -34.38
C ALA A 842 -14.30 20.31 -34.28
N LYS A 843 -13.62 20.74 -35.35
CA LYS A 843 -12.16 21.02 -35.30
C LYS A 843 -11.82 22.07 -34.27
N TYR A 844 -12.63 23.12 -34.16
CA TYR A 844 -12.45 24.16 -33.15
C TYR A 844 -12.59 23.62 -31.72
N VAL A 845 -13.65 22.83 -31.43
CA VAL A 845 -13.86 22.20 -30.11
C VAL A 845 -12.70 21.29 -29.73
N LEU A 846 -12.26 20.43 -30.64
CA LEU A 846 -11.13 19.52 -30.38
C LEU A 846 -9.82 20.29 -30.18
N SER A 847 -9.58 21.36 -30.93
CA SER A 847 -8.38 22.20 -30.77
C SER A 847 -8.36 22.90 -29.41
N LEU A 848 -9.50 23.41 -28.94
CA LEU A 848 -9.64 23.98 -27.59
C LEU A 848 -9.35 22.93 -26.52
N TYR A 849 -9.87 21.72 -26.68
CA TYR A 849 -9.61 20.63 -25.74
C TYR A 849 -8.12 20.29 -25.64
N LEU A 850 -7.41 20.23 -26.77
CA LEU A 850 -5.97 19.91 -26.77
C LEU A 850 -5.18 20.88 -25.88
N VAL A 851 -5.46 22.18 -25.98
CA VAL A 851 -4.80 23.24 -25.20
C VAL A 851 -5.24 23.20 -23.73
N LEU A 852 -6.54 23.11 -23.45
CA LEU A 852 -7.05 23.10 -22.07
C LEU A 852 -6.61 21.85 -21.30
N ASN A 853 -6.54 20.71 -21.97
CA ASN A 853 -6.08 19.48 -21.35
C ASN A 853 -4.60 19.53 -20.99
N THR A 854 -3.75 20.28 -21.71
CA THR A 854 -2.34 20.48 -21.30
C THR A 854 -2.18 21.33 -20.04
N GLU A 855 -3.14 22.20 -19.71
CA GLU A 855 -3.07 23.06 -18.52
C GLU A 855 -3.65 22.40 -17.25
N ALA A 856 -4.75 21.63 -17.38
CA ALA A 856 -5.57 21.25 -16.22
C ALA A 856 -5.69 19.74 -15.94
N HIS A 857 -5.55 18.89 -16.97
CA HIS A 857 -5.72 17.42 -16.89
C HIS A 857 -6.94 16.95 -16.04
N THR A 858 -8.12 17.54 -16.24
CA THR A 858 -9.32 17.22 -15.43
C THR A 858 -10.28 16.24 -16.12
N GLN A 859 -10.88 15.33 -15.34
CA GLN A 859 -11.91 14.39 -15.81
C GLN A 859 -13.13 15.11 -16.42
N HIS A 860 -13.50 16.27 -15.85
CA HIS A 860 -14.64 17.07 -16.33
C HIS A 860 -14.49 17.49 -17.80
N LEU A 861 -13.29 17.91 -18.22
CA LEU A 861 -13.02 18.27 -19.63
C LEU A 861 -13.19 17.07 -20.57
N PHE A 862 -12.77 15.88 -20.14
CA PHE A 862 -12.95 14.65 -20.92
C PHE A 862 -14.44 14.29 -21.04
N ASP A 863 -15.19 14.37 -19.95
CA ASP A 863 -16.63 14.06 -19.95
C ASP A 863 -17.41 15.02 -20.86
N ASP A 864 -17.08 16.32 -20.87
CA ASP A 864 -17.68 17.32 -21.76
C ASP A 864 -17.44 16.99 -23.24
N VAL A 865 -16.21 16.58 -23.62
CA VAL A 865 -15.89 16.16 -24.99
C VAL A 865 -16.63 14.89 -25.38
N VAL A 866 -16.71 13.91 -24.47
CA VAL A 866 -17.46 12.67 -24.71
C VAL A 866 -18.94 12.98 -24.94
N GLN A 867 -19.55 13.86 -24.14
CA GLN A 867 -20.94 14.28 -24.34
C GLN A 867 -21.15 14.99 -25.68
N TYR A 868 -20.23 15.88 -26.06
CA TYR A 868 -20.27 16.55 -27.37
C TYR A 868 -20.19 15.57 -28.53
N LEU A 869 -19.21 14.66 -28.52
CA LEU A 869 -19.04 13.64 -29.55
C LEU A 869 -20.26 12.71 -29.62
N GLN A 870 -20.86 12.36 -28.48
CA GLN A 870 -22.09 11.56 -28.43
C GLN A 870 -23.29 12.29 -29.06
N SER A 871 -23.42 13.60 -28.85
CA SER A 871 -24.42 14.43 -29.53
C SER A 871 -24.21 14.44 -31.04
N LEU A 872 -22.96 14.56 -31.52
CA LEU A 872 -22.65 14.48 -32.95
C LEU A 872 -23.02 13.13 -33.56
N VAL A 873 -22.76 12.03 -32.85
CA VAL A 873 -23.17 10.68 -33.29
C VAL A 873 -24.69 10.60 -33.41
N ASN A 874 -25.44 11.18 -32.47
CA ASN A 874 -26.91 11.14 -32.50
C ASN A 874 -27.50 12.03 -33.61
N GLU A 875 -26.88 13.16 -33.93
CA GLU A 875 -27.39 14.12 -34.93
C GLU A 875 -26.92 13.85 -36.36
N LYS A 876 -25.61 13.61 -36.57
CA LYS A 876 -24.97 13.44 -37.89
C LYS A 876 -23.76 12.50 -37.84
N VAL A 877 -24.01 11.20 -37.97
CA VAL A 877 -22.96 10.15 -37.94
C VAL A 877 -21.87 10.35 -39.02
N GLU A 878 -22.22 10.79 -40.23
CA GLU A 878 -21.23 11.01 -41.31
C GLU A 878 -20.19 12.07 -40.94
N LEU A 879 -20.63 13.13 -40.23
CA LEU A 879 -19.74 14.18 -39.74
C LEU A 879 -18.79 13.62 -38.67
N TYR A 880 -19.29 12.76 -37.78
CA TYR A 880 -18.48 12.08 -36.79
C TYR A 880 -17.36 11.25 -37.45
N TYR A 881 -17.66 10.49 -38.51
CA TYR A 881 -16.62 9.74 -39.25
C TYR A 881 -15.60 10.65 -39.94
N ALA A 882 -16.03 11.79 -40.49
CA ALA A 882 -15.11 12.79 -41.04
C ALA A 882 -14.15 13.35 -39.96
N ILE A 883 -14.64 13.54 -38.74
CA ILE A 883 -13.84 13.97 -37.59
C ILE A 883 -12.84 12.88 -37.18
N CYS A 884 -13.27 11.62 -37.11
CA CYS A 884 -12.36 10.50 -36.82
C CYS A 884 -11.18 10.47 -37.80
N ASN A 885 -11.47 10.55 -39.10
CA ASN A 885 -10.44 10.60 -40.14
C ASN A 885 -9.50 11.81 -39.95
N TYR A 886 -10.04 13.00 -39.70
CA TYR A 886 -9.24 14.20 -39.46
C TYR A 886 -8.28 14.03 -38.26
N VAL A 887 -8.76 13.49 -37.15
CA VAL A 887 -7.93 13.25 -35.96
C VAL A 887 -6.84 12.24 -36.27
N ILE A 888 -7.16 11.12 -36.94
CA ILE A 888 -6.17 10.11 -37.35
C ILE A 888 -5.05 10.74 -38.18
N PHE A 889 -5.39 11.49 -39.24
CA PHE A 889 -4.37 12.15 -40.07
C PHE A 889 -3.53 13.14 -39.28
N SER A 890 -4.12 13.83 -38.31
CA SER A 890 -3.42 14.81 -37.46
C SER A 890 -2.46 14.15 -36.46
N THR A 891 -2.61 12.86 -36.14
CA THR A 891 -1.72 12.17 -35.18
C THR A 891 -0.29 12.00 -35.69
N ALA A 892 -0.09 11.94 -37.00
CA ALA A 892 1.22 11.80 -37.62
C ALA A 892 2.07 13.08 -37.48
N ASP A 893 1.42 14.24 -37.55
CA ASP A 893 2.06 15.57 -37.58
C ASP A 893 2.06 16.27 -36.22
N ALA A 894 1.67 15.57 -35.15
CA ALA A 894 1.48 16.17 -33.83
C ALA A 894 2.82 16.43 -33.10
N GLU A 895 2.93 17.60 -32.47
CA GLU A 895 4.03 17.90 -31.54
C GLU A 895 3.94 17.05 -30.26
N ASP A 896 5.10 16.66 -29.71
CA ASP A 896 5.21 15.81 -28.52
C ASP A 896 4.47 16.39 -27.30
N THR A 897 4.33 17.72 -27.22
CA THR A 897 3.62 18.45 -26.17
C THR A 897 2.14 18.08 -26.09
N PHE A 898 1.52 17.70 -27.22
CA PHE A 898 0.09 17.35 -27.29
C PHE A 898 -0.18 15.85 -27.27
N SER A 899 0.85 14.99 -27.22
CA SER A 899 0.71 13.53 -27.28
C SER A 899 -0.30 12.99 -26.26
N ASN A 900 -0.23 13.46 -25.00
CA ASN A 900 -1.17 13.10 -23.94
C ASN A 900 -2.61 13.50 -24.30
N SER A 901 -2.82 14.74 -24.73
CA SER A 901 -4.15 15.26 -25.08
C SER A 901 -4.76 14.58 -26.30
N ILE A 902 -3.96 14.25 -27.31
CA ILE A 902 -4.40 13.54 -28.50
C ILE A 902 -4.86 12.12 -28.15
N CYS A 903 -4.12 11.41 -27.28
CA CYS A 903 -4.56 10.11 -26.78
C CYS A 903 -5.90 10.18 -26.05
N MET A 904 -6.15 11.24 -25.28
CA MET A 904 -7.45 11.46 -24.63
C MET A 904 -8.57 11.72 -25.65
N VAL A 905 -8.30 12.47 -26.73
CA VAL A 905 -9.28 12.64 -27.84
C VAL A 905 -9.60 11.31 -28.51
N LEU A 906 -8.59 10.50 -28.80
CA LEU A 906 -8.77 9.16 -29.39
C LEU A 906 -9.57 8.23 -28.45
N SER A 907 -9.31 8.29 -27.15
CA SER A 907 -10.11 7.60 -26.14
C SER A 907 -11.57 8.04 -26.16
N ALA A 908 -11.85 9.34 -26.26
CA ALA A 908 -13.20 9.88 -26.32
C ALA A 908 -13.95 9.45 -27.61
N LEU A 909 -13.24 9.41 -28.75
CA LEU A 909 -13.79 8.90 -30.01
C LEU A 909 -14.16 7.40 -29.87
N LEU A 910 -13.26 6.54 -29.39
CA LEU A 910 -13.57 5.12 -29.16
C LEU A 910 -14.75 4.93 -28.19
N THR A 911 -14.80 5.73 -27.13
CA THR A 911 -15.88 5.72 -26.12
C THR A 911 -17.24 6.10 -26.70
N THR A 912 -17.30 6.94 -27.73
CA THR A 912 -18.56 7.41 -28.37
C THR A 912 -18.91 6.67 -29.66
N MET A 913 -18.02 5.83 -30.19
CA MET A 913 -18.20 5.14 -31.47
C MET A 913 -19.56 4.41 -31.59
N PRO A 914 -20.32 4.62 -32.69
CA PRO A 914 -21.59 3.95 -32.95
C PRO A 914 -21.42 2.46 -33.31
N LYS A 915 -22.48 1.66 -33.15
CA LYS A 915 -22.48 0.24 -33.55
C LYS A 915 -22.39 0.15 -35.09
N GLU A 916 -21.50 -0.71 -35.60
CA GLU A 916 -21.16 -0.89 -37.03
C GLU A 916 -20.33 0.25 -37.69
N PRO A 917 -19.14 0.59 -37.14
CA PRO A 917 -18.19 1.46 -37.83
C PRO A 917 -17.55 0.74 -39.02
N ASP A 918 -17.02 1.51 -39.97
CA ASP A 918 -16.10 0.97 -40.97
C ASP A 918 -14.90 0.30 -40.26
N GLY A 919 -14.64 -0.97 -40.59
CA GLY A 919 -13.55 -1.74 -40.00
C GLY A 919 -12.18 -1.10 -40.22
N SER A 920 -11.97 -0.40 -41.35
CA SER A 920 -10.72 0.30 -41.64
C SER A 920 -10.51 1.49 -40.69
N LEU A 921 -11.56 2.27 -40.45
CA LEU A 921 -11.56 3.41 -39.54
C LEU A 921 -11.31 2.97 -38.09
N GLN A 922 -11.95 1.89 -37.67
CA GLN A 922 -11.78 1.32 -36.34
C GLN A 922 -10.32 0.91 -36.09
N ILE A 923 -9.70 0.19 -37.04
CA ILE A 923 -8.30 -0.22 -36.94
C ILE A 923 -7.38 0.99 -36.87
N ALA A 924 -7.61 2.00 -37.72
CA ALA A 924 -6.82 3.22 -37.73
C ALA A 924 -6.89 3.97 -36.39
N LEU A 925 -8.09 4.10 -35.79
CA LEU A 925 -8.26 4.73 -34.48
C LEU A 925 -7.53 3.97 -33.37
N PHE A 926 -7.65 2.65 -33.33
CA PHE A 926 -6.91 1.84 -32.34
C PHE A 926 -5.40 1.93 -32.54
N SER A 927 -4.92 2.01 -33.79
CA SER A 927 -3.48 2.16 -34.06
C SER A 927 -2.91 3.49 -33.55
N GLY A 928 -3.67 4.59 -33.66
CA GLY A 928 -3.31 5.87 -33.08
C GLY A 928 -3.46 5.88 -31.56
N TYR A 929 -4.49 5.22 -31.03
CA TYR A 929 -4.77 5.17 -29.59
C TYR A 929 -3.75 4.34 -28.80
N LEU A 930 -3.30 3.23 -29.37
CA LEU A 930 -2.34 2.31 -28.77
C LEU A 930 -0.88 2.61 -29.20
N ARG A 931 -0.57 3.86 -29.53
CA ARG A 931 0.77 4.32 -29.95
C ARG A 931 1.79 4.15 -28.82
N ASN A 932 3.07 4.40 -29.13
CA ASN A 932 4.21 4.11 -28.27
C ASN A 932 4.01 4.65 -26.84
N PRO A 933 3.83 3.77 -25.84
CA PRO A 933 3.52 4.16 -24.47
C PRO A 933 4.68 4.89 -23.78
N SER A 934 5.91 4.83 -24.31
CA SER A 934 7.07 5.53 -23.74
C SER A 934 6.98 7.06 -23.81
N GLN A 935 6.10 7.61 -24.65
CA GLN A 935 5.90 9.06 -24.81
C GLN A 935 4.73 9.60 -23.99
N LEU A 936 4.02 8.75 -23.25
CA LEU A 936 2.82 9.10 -22.51
C LEU A 936 3.10 9.21 -21.02
N SER A 937 2.36 10.09 -20.33
CA SER A 937 2.45 10.18 -18.88
C SER A 937 1.80 8.97 -18.20
N PRO A 938 2.24 8.58 -16.98
CA PRO A 938 1.67 7.45 -16.25
C PRO A 938 0.15 7.56 -16.06
N LYS A 939 -0.37 8.77 -15.80
CA LYS A 939 -1.80 9.03 -15.65
C LYS A 939 -2.60 8.73 -16.92
N VAL A 940 -2.05 9.07 -18.09
CA VAL A 940 -2.70 8.76 -19.38
C VAL A 940 -2.64 7.26 -19.65
N LEU A 941 -1.53 6.58 -19.35
CA LEU A 941 -1.43 5.12 -19.46
C LEU A 941 -2.46 4.40 -18.57
N GLN A 942 -2.65 4.86 -17.33
CA GLN A 942 -3.68 4.36 -16.43
C GLN A 942 -5.09 4.60 -17.00
N HIS A 943 -5.38 5.78 -17.54
CA HIS A 943 -6.64 6.07 -18.23
C HIS A 943 -6.85 5.13 -19.42
N ILE A 944 -5.81 4.88 -20.23
CA ILE A 944 -5.89 3.97 -21.38
C ILE A 944 -6.23 2.55 -20.93
N MET A 945 -5.58 2.03 -19.89
CA MET A 945 -5.88 0.70 -19.34
C MET A 945 -7.32 0.64 -18.81
N GLY A 946 -7.75 1.64 -18.05
CA GLY A 946 -9.12 1.74 -17.53
C GLY A 946 -10.17 1.82 -18.64
N ASN A 947 -9.91 2.60 -19.68
CA ASN A 947 -10.80 2.75 -20.83
C ASN A 947 -10.84 1.48 -21.70
N LEU A 948 -9.69 0.82 -21.94
CA LEU A 948 -9.64 -0.47 -22.64
C LEU A 948 -10.47 -1.53 -21.91
N LYS A 949 -10.33 -1.62 -20.58
CA LYS A 949 -11.15 -2.48 -19.73
C LYS A 949 -12.65 -2.20 -19.94
N TRP A 950 -13.05 -0.94 -19.90
CA TRP A 950 -14.45 -0.55 -20.12
C TRP A 950 -14.94 -0.91 -21.54
N LEU A 951 -14.14 -0.62 -22.58
CA LEU A 951 -14.48 -0.94 -23.97
C LEU A 951 -14.60 -2.45 -24.19
N LEU A 952 -13.71 -3.26 -23.60
CA LEU A 952 -13.74 -4.73 -23.71
C LEU A 952 -15.02 -5.33 -23.11
N THR A 953 -15.59 -4.71 -22.07
CA THR A 953 -16.82 -5.18 -21.42
C THR A 953 -18.07 -4.59 -22.09
N GLN A 954 -18.14 -3.28 -22.28
CA GLN A 954 -19.34 -2.55 -22.72
C GLN A 954 -19.49 -2.48 -24.25
N LYS A 955 -18.38 -2.52 -25.00
CA LYS A 955 -18.36 -2.41 -26.46
C LYS A 955 -17.57 -3.56 -27.10
N GLN A 956 -17.93 -4.80 -26.76
CA GLN A 956 -17.25 -6.02 -27.24
C GLN A 956 -17.12 -6.10 -28.78
N TRP A 957 -18.06 -5.54 -29.52
CA TRP A 957 -18.07 -5.48 -30.98
C TRP A 957 -16.95 -4.59 -31.57
N LEU A 958 -16.28 -3.76 -30.75
CA LEU A 958 -15.15 -2.95 -31.20
C LEU A 958 -13.87 -3.76 -31.44
N PHE A 959 -13.76 -4.93 -30.83
CA PHE A 959 -12.53 -5.70 -30.85
C PHE A 959 -12.63 -6.77 -31.92
N ASN A 960 -12.17 -6.49 -33.14
CA ASN A 960 -11.87 -7.57 -34.07
C ASN A 960 -10.58 -8.31 -33.63
N GLN A 961 -10.22 -9.36 -34.36
CA GLN A 961 -9.04 -10.17 -34.01
C GLN A 961 -7.74 -9.35 -33.99
N TYR A 962 -7.54 -8.50 -34.99
CA TYR A 962 -6.35 -7.67 -35.14
C TYR A 962 -6.23 -6.65 -34.00
N ILE A 963 -7.34 -5.98 -33.65
CA ILE A 963 -7.38 -5.00 -32.55
C ILE A 963 -7.09 -5.66 -31.21
N LEU A 964 -7.60 -6.89 -31.00
CA LEU A 964 -7.30 -7.63 -29.78
C LEU A 964 -5.81 -7.95 -29.65
N GLU A 965 -5.15 -8.32 -30.76
CA GLU A 965 -3.69 -8.54 -30.78
C GLU A 965 -2.90 -7.24 -30.56
N MET A 966 -3.33 -6.12 -31.16
CA MET A 966 -2.73 -4.81 -30.90
C MET A 966 -2.84 -4.44 -29.41
N ALA A 967 -4.00 -4.69 -28.79
CA ALA A 967 -4.19 -4.44 -27.36
C ALA A 967 -3.27 -5.33 -26.51
N LEU A 968 -3.15 -6.63 -26.82
CA LEU A 968 -2.23 -7.54 -26.13
C LEU A 968 -0.77 -7.09 -26.27
N ALA A 969 -0.34 -6.71 -27.48
CA ALA A 969 1.00 -6.20 -27.72
C ALA A 969 1.26 -4.91 -26.94
N HIS A 970 0.31 -3.97 -26.94
CA HIS A 970 0.40 -2.71 -26.21
C HIS A 970 0.53 -2.96 -24.69
N ILE A 971 -0.28 -3.86 -24.12
CA ILE A 971 -0.19 -4.24 -22.71
C ILE A 971 1.20 -4.81 -22.39
N GLY A 972 1.77 -5.63 -23.28
CA GLY A 972 3.13 -6.16 -23.12
C GLY A 972 4.18 -5.05 -23.04
N ILE A 973 4.11 -4.05 -23.92
CA ILE A 973 5.01 -2.89 -23.88
C ILE A 973 4.80 -2.10 -22.59
N VAL A 974 3.56 -1.80 -22.21
CA VAL A 974 3.24 -1.07 -20.97
C VAL A 974 3.78 -1.79 -19.73
N SER A 975 3.65 -3.13 -19.69
CA SER A 975 4.16 -3.94 -18.58
C SER A 975 5.69 -3.95 -18.46
N SER A 976 6.40 -3.56 -19.52
CA SER A 976 7.87 -3.45 -19.52
C SER A 976 8.39 -2.05 -19.14
N ILE A 977 7.51 -1.06 -18.98
CA ILE A 977 7.89 0.31 -18.61
C ILE A 977 8.19 0.38 -17.11
N THR A 978 9.43 0.74 -16.75
CA THR A 978 9.79 1.04 -15.35
C THR A 978 9.46 2.48 -15.00
N LEU A 979 8.71 2.71 -13.91
CA LEU A 979 8.42 4.04 -13.38
C LEU A 979 9.26 4.34 -12.13
N SER A 980 9.50 5.62 -11.83
CA SER A 980 10.26 6.01 -10.64
C SER A 980 9.48 5.80 -9.33
N ASP A 981 8.15 5.97 -9.38
CA ASP A 981 7.26 5.76 -8.23
C ASP A 981 6.73 4.32 -8.21
N LYS A 982 7.02 3.60 -7.13
CA LYS A 982 6.62 2.21 -6.92
C LYS A 982 5.10 2.04 -6.88
N HIS A 983 4.37 3.00 -6.29
CA HIS A 983 2.92 2.89 -6.17
C HIS A 983 2.22 3.15 -7.51
N GLU A 984 2.69 4.13 -8.30
CA GLU A 984 2.18 4.32 -9.66
C GLU A 984 2.48 3.11 -10.57
N PHE A 985 3.65 2.50 -10.43
CA PHE A 985 4.02 1.27 -11.13
C PHE A 985 3.11 0.10 -10.76
N GLU A 986 2.88 -0.13 -9.45
CA GLU A 986 1.98 -1.16 -8.96
C GLU A 986 0.55 -0.96 -9.46
N GLN A 987 0.03 0.27 -9.44
CA GLN A 987 -1.31 0.57 -9.98
C GLN A 987 -1.42 0.26 -11.47
N LEU A 988 -0.43 0.68 -12.27
CA LEU A 988 -0.41 0.43 -13.71
C LEU A 988 -0.32 -1.08 -14.02
N TYR A 989 0.47 -1.82 -13.25
CA TYR A 989 0.56 -3.28 -13.31
C TYR A 989 -0.79 -3.93 -13.01
N LEU A 990 -1.47 -3.51 -11.93
CA LEU A 990 -2.78 -4.04 -11.54
C LEU A 990 -3.86 -3.77 -12.60
N GLU A 991 -3.90 -2.56 -13.19
CA GLU A 991 -4.83 -2.25 -14.28
C GLU A 991 -4.54 -3.07 -15.53
N SER A 992 -3.26 -3.30 -15.86
CA SER A 992 -2.86 -4.16 -16.98
C SER A 992 -3.35 -5.61 -16.80
N LEU A 993 -3.18 -6.19 -15.60
CA LEU A 993 -3.72 -7.51 -15.27
C LEU A 993 -5.25 -7.55 -15.38
N ARG A 994 -5.95 -6.49 -14.95
CA ARG A 994 -7.41 -6.39 -15.06
C ARG A 994 -7.88 -6.38 -16.51
N VAL A 995 -7.19 -5.67 -17.40
CA VAL A 995 -7.50 -5.67 -18.84
C VAL A 995 -7.36 -7.07 -19.43
N VAL A 996 -6.25 -7.78 -19.16
CA VAL A 996 -6.05 -9.15 -19.65
C VAL A 996 -7.11 -10.10 -19.08
N SER A 997 -7.48 -9.94 -17.81
CA SER A 997 -8.59 -10.70 -17.20
C SER A 997 -9.91 -10.49 -17.96
N GLN A 998 -10.26 -9.25 -18.34
CA GLN A 998 -11.45 -8.98 -19.14
C GLN A 998 -11.37 -9.59 -20.56
N ILE A 999 -10.19 -9.62 -21.17
CA ILE A 999 -9.97 -10.33 -22.44
C ILE A 999 -10.26 -11.84 -22.28
N LEU A 1000 -9.77 -12.46 -21.20
CA LEU A 1000 -9.99 -13.88 -20.91
C LEU A 1000 -11.46 -14.21 -20.58
N LEU A 1001 -12.20 -13.26 -20.01
CA LEU A 1001 -13.61 -13.44 -19.65
C LEU A 1001 -14.55 -13.22 -20.85
N HIS A 1002 -14.34 -12.16 -21.65
CA HIS A 1002 -15.28 -11.75 -22.70
C HIS A 1002 -14.86 -12.13 -24.12
N HIS A 1003 -13.55 -12.27 -24.39
CA HIS A 1003 -13.01 -12.44 -25.76
C HIS A 1003 -12.26 -13.76 -25.96
N ARG A 1004 -12.42 -14.71 -25.04
CA ARG A 1004 -11.67 -15.99 -25.01
C ARG A 1004 -11.71 -16.78 -26.32
N PHE A 1005 -12.84 -16.77 -27.01
CA PHE A 1005 -13.03 -17.49 -28.27
C PHE A 1005 -12.05 -17.04 -29.38
N LYS A 1006 -11.59 -15.78 -29.34
CA LYS A 1006 -10.59 -15.19 -30.26
C LYS A 1006 -9.15 -15.62 -29.96
N LEU A 1007 -8.92 -16.29 -28.82
CA LEU A 1007 -7.59 -16.67 -28.32
C LEU A 1007 -7.21 -18.13 -28.61
N SER A 1008 -8.11 -18.93 -29.19
CA SER A 1008 -7.97 -20.38 -29.39
C SER A 1008 -6.70 -20.85 -30.13
N THR A 1009 -6.11 -20.02 -30.98
CA THR A 1009 -4.84 -20.31 -31.68
C THR A 1009 -3.67 -19.43 -31.23
N ARG A 1010 -3.88 -18.58 -30.22
CA ARG A 1010 -2.95 -17.51 -29.80
C ARG A 1010 -2.58 -17.56 -28.34
N HIS A 1011 -2.67 -18.73 -27.74
CA HIS A 1011 -2.25 -18.94 -26.35
C HIS A 1011 -0.80 -18.51 -26.10
N HIS A 1012 0.07 -18.61 -27.11
CA HIS A 1012 1.46 -18.13 -27.03
C HIS A 1012 1.57 -16.64 -26.68
N SER A 1013 0.74 -15.76 -27.26
CA SER A 1013 0.78 -14.31 -26.96
C SER A 1013 0.38 -14.03 -25.51
N ILE A 1014 -0.61 -14.76 -25.00
CA ILE A 1014 -1.05 -14.62 -23.60
C ILE A 1014 0.00 -15.18 -22.65
N ILE A 1015 0.56 -16.35 -22.94
CA ILE A 1015 1.60 -16.94 -22.10
C ILE A 1015 2.84 -16.04 -22.07
N TYR A 1016 3.21 -15.44 -23.20
CA TYR A 1016 4.27 -14.43 -23.23
C TYR A 1016 3.98 -13.27 -22.26
N LEU A 1017 2.77 -12.69 -22.31
CA LEU A 1017 2.36 -11.65 -21.36
C LEU A 1017 2.38 -12.13 -19.91
N MET A 1018 1.92 -13.36 -19.63
CA MET A 1018 2.00 -13.93 -18.27
C MET A 1018 3.44 -14.04 -17.80
N CYS A 1019 4.37 -14.39 -18.67
CA CYS A 1019 5.80 -14.41 -18.34
C CYS A 1019 6.34 -13.00 -18.08
N THR A 1020 5.99 -12.00 -18.89
CA THR A 1020 6.39 -10.59 -18.66
C THR A 1020 5.86 -10.05 -17.33
N PHE A 1021 4.61 -10.36 -16.98
CA PHE A 1021 4.06 -9.99 -15.67
C PHE A 1021 4.78 -10.71 -14.53
N LEU A 1022 5.08 -12.00 -14.70
CA LEU A 1022 5.81 -12.78 -13.70
C LEU A 1022 7.23 -12.22 -13.46
N GLU A 1023 7.93 -11.79 -14.50
CA GLU A 1023 9.26 -11.15 -14.41
C GLU A 1023 9.24 -9.88 -13.55
N SER A 1024 8.12 -9.15 -13.54
CA SER A 1024 7.99 -7.91 -12.75
C SER A 1024 7.93 -8.18 -11.23
N LEU A 1025 7.63 -9.41 -10.81
CA LEU A 1025 7.46 -9.82 -9.41
C LEU A 1025 8.73 -10.40 -8.77
N VAL A 1026 9.85 -10.39 -9.47
CA VAL A 1026 11.12 -10.99 -9.04
C VAL A 1026 11.99 -9.95 -8.32
N GLU A 1027 12.84 -10.34 -7.37
CA GLU A 1027 13.81 -9.44 -6.73
C GLU A 1027 15.07 -9.23 -7.61
N PRO A 1028 15.69 -8.03 -7.63
CA PRO A 1028 15.36 -6.80 -6.87
C PRO A 1028 14.32 -5.88 -7.55
N GLY A 1029 13.44 -6.43 -8.38
CA GLY A 1029 12.39 -5.67 -9.07
C GLY A 1029 11.42 -4.92 -8.14
N GLN A 1030 10.81 -3.85 -8.65
CA GLN A 1030 10.00 -2.92 -7.85
C GLN A 1030 8.80 -3.57 -7.15
N LEU A 1031 8.27 -4.68 -7.69
CA LEU A 1031 7.12 -5.42 -7.14
C LEU A 1031 7.53 -6.73 -6.43
N GLY A 1032 8.82 -6.99 -6.23
CA GLY A 1032 9.32 -8.24 -5.62
C GLY A 1032 8.76 -8.55 -4.22
N HIS A 1033 8.23 -7.53 -3.54
CA HIS A 1033 7.64 -7.60 -2.20
C HIS A 1033 6.13 -7.30 -2.18
N SER A 1034 5.48 -7.12 -3.33
CA SER A 1034 4.04 -6.79 -3.36
C SER A 1034 3.16 -8.05 -3.32
N ASN A 1035 2.54 -8.26 -2.17
CA ASN A 1035 1.53 -9.30 -1.99
C ASN A 1035 0.27 -9.06 -2.83
N ILE A 1036 -0.10 -7.80 -3.08
CA ILE A 1036 -1.30 -7.42 -3.84
C ILE A 1036 -1.11 -7.73 -5.32
N ALA A 1037 0.07 -7.39 -5.88
CA ALA A 1037 0.43 -7.68 -7.26
C ALA A 1037 0.55 -9.19 -7.49
N ALA A 1038 1.22 -9.91 -6.58
CA ALA A 1038 1.32 -11.37 -6.61
C ALA A 1038 -0.05 -12.06 -6.56
N GLY A 1039 -0.92 -11.65 -5.62
CA GLY A 1039 -2.26 -12.21 -5.49
C GLY A 1039 -3.14 -11.95 -6.72
N SER A 1040 -3.02 -10.77 -7.32
CA SER A 1040 -3.75 -10.42 -8.55
C SER A 1040 -3.27 -11.23 -9.76
N PHE A 1041 -1.95 -11.44 -9.88
CA PHE A 1041 -1.36 -12.30 -10.91
C PHE A 1041 -1.80 -13.75 -10.74
N THR A 1042 -1.74 -14.31 -9.53
CA THR A 1042 -2.22 -15.67 -9.23
C THR A 1042 -3.68 -15.84 -9.65
N ARG A 1043 -4.56 -14.87 -9.33
CA ARG A 1043 -5.97 -14.88 -9.78
C ARG A 1043 -6.10 -14.90 -11.30
N LEU A 1044 -5.26 -14.15 -12.00
CA LEU A 1044 -5.24 -14.13 -13.46
C LEU A 1044 -4.81 -15.50 -14.03
N VAL A 1045 -3.80 -16.15 -13.43
CA VAL A 1045 -3.37 -17.51 -13.78
C VAL A 1045 -4.50 -18.51 -13.56
N SER A 1046 -5.23 -18.40 -12.45
CA SER A 1046 -6.41 -19.23 -12.19
C SER A 1046 -7.50 -18.99 -13.26
N ASN A 1047 -7.82 -17.73 -13.58
CA ASN A 1047 -8.78 -17.40 -14.65
C ASN A 1047 -8.35 -17.91 -16.04
N LEU A 1048 -7.05 -18.02 -16.29
CA LEU A 1048 -6.49 -18.59 -17.52
C LEU A 1048 -6.70 -20.11 -17.58
N CYS A 1049 -6.40 -20.81 -16.49
CA CYS A 1049 -6.50 -22.26 -16.38
C CYS A 1049 -7.94 -22.77 -16.24
N GLU A 1050 -8.80 -21.99 -15.58
CA GLU A 1050 -10.20 -22.29 -15.28
C GLU A 1050 -11.12 -21.29 -16.00
N PRO A 1051 -11.55 -21.60 -17.24
CA PRO A 1051 -12.50 -20.74 -17.95
C PRO A 1051 -13.85 -20.67 -17.21
N GLN A 1052 -14.26 -19.48 -16.77
CA GLN A 1052 -15.62 -19.23 -16.29
C GLN A 1052 -16.61 -19.11 -17.45
N GLU A 1053 -17.77 -19.74 -17.35
CA GLU A 1053 -18.78 -19.74 -18.41
C GLU A 1053 -19.71 -18.51 -18.33
N HIS A 1054 -19.51 -17.53 -19.21
CA HIS A 1054 -20.56 -16.60 -19.63
C HIS A 1054 -20.99 -16.92 -21.06
N VAL A 1055 -21.74 -18.02 -21.23
CA VAL A 1055 -22.44 -18.31 -22.50
C VAL A 1055 -23.92 -18.01 -22.32
N ARG A 1056 -24.27 -16.72 -22.43
CA ARG A 1056 -25.59 -16.32 -22.91
C ARG A 1056 -25.38 -15.61 -24.26
N ASP A 1057 -26.06 -16.11 -25.30
CA ASP A 1057 -26.52 -15.35 -26.49
C ASP A 1057 -26.17 -15.85 -27.91
N LEU A 1058 -25.49 -16.98 -28.13
CA LEU A 1058 -25.27 -17.48 -29.52
C LEU A 1058 -25.93 -18.82 -29.88
N SER A 1059 -26.44 -19.58 -28.92
CA SER A 1059 -27.04 -20.91 -29.17
C SER A 1059 -28.56 -20.91 -29.40
N VAL A 1060 -29.24 -19.78 -29.31
CA VAL A 1060 -30.72 -19.73 -29.41
C VAL A 1060 -31.23 -19.77 -30.87
N ARG A 1061 -30.35 -19.64 -31.89
CA ARG A 1061 -30.78 -19.63 -33.30
C ARG A 1061 -30.71 -20.96 -34.05
N SER A 1062 -30.14 -22.01 -33.46
CA SER A 1062 -30.15 -23.34 -34.06
C SER A 1062 -30.57 -24.35 -32.99
N GLY A 1063 -31.81 -24.85 -33.09
CA GLY A 1063 -32.44 -25.77 -32.14
C GLY A 1063 -31.78 -27.15 -32.08
N GLN A 1064 -30.50 -27.22 -31.70
CA GLN A 1064 -29.77 -28.46 -31.47
C GLN A 1064 -28.87 -28.38 -30.22
N GLN A 1065 -29.23 -29.24 -29.26
CA GLN A 1065 -28.41 -29.91 -28.23
C GLN A 1065 -28.15 -29.25 -26.86
N ASN A 1066 -28.74 -29.87 -25.84
CA ASN A 1066 -28.42 -29.78 -24.40
C ASN A 1066 -27.15 -30.58 -23.99
N ASN A 1067 -26.15 -30.77 -24.85
CA ASN A 1067 -24.93 -31.57 -24.50
C ASN A 1067 -23.59 -30.95 -24.93
N ARG A 1068 -23.55 -29.66 -25.27
CA ARG A 1068 -22.34 -28.97 -25.79
C ARG A 1068 -21.56 -28.10 -24.77
N LEU A 1069 -22.10 -27.90 -23.57
CA LEU A 1069 -21.58 -26.93 -22.59
C LEU A 1069 -20.23 -27.38 -21.98
N THR A 1070 -20.13 -28.62 -21.51
CA THR A 1070 -18.89 -29.20 -20.96
C THR A 1070 -17.79 -29.43 -22.01
N THR A 1071 -18.11 -29.41 -23.31
CA THR A 1071 -17.15 -29.75 -24.37
C THR A 1071 -16.23 -28.58 -24.72
N GLN A 1072 -16.71 -27.32 -24.72
CA GLN A 1072 -15.89 -26.18 -25.14
C GLN A 1072 -14.84 -25.77 -24.10
N ALA A 1073 -15.19 -25.74 -22.81
CA ALA A 1073 -14.21 -25.49 -21.74
C ALA A 1073 -13.10 -26.55 -21.74
N ASN A 1074 -13.46 -27.82 -21.95
CA ASN A 1074 -12.50 -28.93 -22.06
C ASN A 1074 -11.62 -28.84 -23.32
N LEU A 1075 -12.18 -28.39 -24.45
CA LEU A 1075 -11.40 -28.13 -25.67
C LEU A 1075 -10.40 -26.99 -25.46
N TYR A 1076 -10.81 -25.90 -24.80
CA TYR A 1076 -9.91 -24.80 -24.46
C TYR A 1076 -8.79 -25.26 -23.52
N LYS A 1077 -9.13 -25.97 -22.43
CA LYS A 1077 -8.13 -26.54 -21.51
C LYS A 1077 -7.13 -27.43 -22.26
N LYS A 1078 -7.61 -28.25 -23.19
CA LYS A 1078 -6.74 -29.10 -24.04
C LYS A 1078 -5.80 -28.28 -24.92
N GLN A 1079 -6.25 -27.18 -25.51
CA GLN A 1079 -5.43 -26.30 -26.35
C GLN A 1079 -4.41 -25.50 -25.53
N LEU A 1080 -4.83 -24.95 -24.39
CA LEU A 1080 -3.98 -24.19 -23.48
C LEU A 1080 -2.88 -25.05 -22.85
N ARG A 1081 -3.19 -26.31 -22.52
CA ARG A 1081 -2.30 -27.26 -21.83
C ARG A 1081 -0.90 -27.36 -22.47
N ILE A 1082 -0.78 -27.23 -23.79
CA ILE A 1082 0.50 -27.33 -24.51
C ILE A 1082 1.42 -26.13 -24.21
N TYR A 1083 0.86 -24.99 -23.82
CA TYR A 1083 1.60 -23.74 -23.60
C TYR A 1083 1.91 -23.46 -22.12
N LEU A 1084 1.14 -24.02 -21.19
CA LEU A 1084 1.38 -23.89 -19.75
C LEU A 1084 2.78 -24.36 -19.26
N PRO A 1085 3.43 -25.37 -19.87
CA PRO A 1085 4.80 -25.73 -19.53
C PRO A 1085 5.78 -24.57 -19.59
N TYR A 1086 5.64 -23.65 -20.54
CA TYR A 1086 6.54 -22.50 -20.67
C TYR A 1086 6.43 -21.55 -19.48
N LEU A 1087 5.21 -21.31 -18.99
CA LEU A 1087 4.99 -20.47 -17.81
C LEU A 1087 5.59 -21.12 -16.56
N LEU A 1088 5.43 -22.44 -16.40
CA LEU A 1088 6.00 -23.19 -15.29
C LEU A 1088 7.54 -23.22 -15.31
N ILE A 1089 8.13 -23.42 -16.49
CA ILE A 1089 9.59 -23.40 -16.66
C ILE A 1089 10.14 -22.01 -16.34
N ASN A 1090 9.50 -20.94 -16.82
CA ASN A 1090 9.91 -19.57 -16.50
C ASN A 1090 9.79 -19.25 -15.01
N TYR A 1091 8.73 -19.70 -14.34
CA TYR A 1091 8.63 -19.57 -12.88
C TYR A 1091 9.81 -20.25 -12.16
N ILE A 1092 10.14 -21.48 -12.52
CA ILE A 1092 11.26 -22.23 -11.92
C ILE A 1092 12.58 -21.54 -12.21
N TYR A 1093 12.79 -21.07 -13.44
CA TYR A 1093 13.99 -20.35 -13.84
C TYR A 1093 14.16 -19.04 -13.05
N LEU A 1094 13.10 -18.22 -12.94
CA LEU A 1094 13.14 -16.95 -12.21
C LEU A 1094 13.38 -17.17 -10.71
N ASN A 1095 12.76 -18.22 -10.14
CA ASN A 1095 12.94 -18.60 -8.75
C ASN A 1095 14.41 -18.95 -8.45
N LEU A 1096 15.07 -19.66 -9.36
CA LEU A 1096 16.47 -20.06 -9.21
C LEU A 1096 17.48 -18.94 -9.51
N LYS A 1097 17.20 -18.08 -10.50
CA LYS A 1097 18.17 -17.09 -10.99
C LYS A 1097 18.18 -15.79 -10.19
N PHE A 1098 17.03 -15.34 -9.73
CA PHE A 1098 16.85 -13.99 -9.18
C PHE A 1098 16.12 -13.97 -7.83
N THR A 1099 15.37 -15.04 -7.51
CA THR A 1099 14.59 -15.23 -6.28
C THR A 1099 13.35 -14.32 -6.14
N PHE A 1100 12.31 -14.87 -5.50
CA PHE A 1100 11.08 -14.16 -5.15
C PHE A 1100 11.07 -13.92 -3.64
N GLY A 1101 10.55 -12.77 -3.19
CA GLY A 1101 10.30 -12.54 -1.76
C GLY A 1101 9.41 -13.65 -1.19
N LYS A 1102 9.70 -14.12 0.04
CA LYS A 1102 9.08 -15.34 0.60
C LYS A 1102 7.54 -15.33 0.52
N GLN A 1103 6.90 -14.23 0.94
CA GLN A 1103 5.44 -14.11 0.92
C GLN A 1103 4.88 -14.07 -0.51
N VAL A 1104 5.58 -13.42 -1.44
CA VAL A 1104 5.22 -13.38 -2.87
C VAL A 1104 5.34 -14.78 -3.47
N ASN A 1105 6.41 -15.51 -3.17
CA ASN A 1105 6.61 -16.88 -3.62
C ASN A 1105 5.52 -17.83 -3.11
N ASP A 1106 5.12 -17.72 -1.83
CA ASP A 1106 4.04 -18.52 -1.25
C ASP A 1106 2.71 -18.27 -1.97
N ILE A 1107 2.41 -17.01 -2.31
CA ILE A 1107 1.21 -16.64 -3.08
C ILE A 1107 1.31 -17.16 -4.53
N LEU A 1108 2.45 -17.03 -5.19
CA LEU A 1108 2.66 -17.49 -6.57
C LEU A 1108 2.61 -19.02 -6.67
N ALA A 1109 3.08 -19.74 -5.65
CA ALA A 1109 3.03 -21.20 -5.59
C ALA A 1109 1.59 -21.72 -5.72
N THR A 1110 0.60 -21.03 -5.14
CA THR A 1110 -0.82 -21.41 -5.31
C THR A 1110 -1.29 -21.32 -6.76
N GLY A 1111 -0.78 -20.36 -7.54
CA GLY A 1111 -1.05 -20.26 -8.98
C GLY A 1111 -0.36 -21.37 -9.78
N VAL A 1112 0.86 -21.75 -9.39
CA VAL A 1112 1.58 -22.90 -9.94
C VAL A 1112 0.83 -24.20 -9.69
N TYR A 1113 0.19 -24.35 -8.53
CA TYR A 1113 -0.65 -25.50 -8.24
C TYR A 1113 -1.88 -25.60 -9.16
N THR A 1114 -2.48 -24.46 -9.55
CA THR A 1114 -3.54 -24.45 -10.58
C THR A 1114 -3.02 -24.88 -11.96
N ILE A 1115 -1.76 -24.54 -12.29
CA ILE A 1115 -1.12 -25.03 -13.52
C ILE A 1115 -0.94 -26.55 -13.46
N PHE A 1116 -0.45 -27.09 -12.35
CA PHE A 1116 -0.29 -28.54 -12.18
C PHE A 1116 -1.60 -29.31 -12.36
N ASP A 1117 -2.71 -28.76 -11.88
CA ASP A 1117 -4.03 -29.37 -12.05
C ASP A 1117 -4.49 -29.40 -13.52
N SER A 1118 -4.02 -28.44 -14.32
CA SER A 1118 -4.35 -28.34 -15.74
C SER A 1118 -3.47 -29.23 -16.64
N LEU A 1119 -2.23 -29.53 -16.24
CA LEU A 1119 -1.28 -30.33 -16.99
C LEU A 1119 -1.57 -31.84 -16.91
N SER A 1120 -1.19 -32.59 -17.95
CA SER A 1120 -1.23 -34.05 -17.91
C SER A 1120 0.16 -34.65 -17.81
N LYS A 1121 0.25 -35.98 -17.68
CA LYS A 1121 1.52 -36.69 -17.50
C LYS A 1121 2.53 -36.40 -18.62
N SER A 1122 2.07 -36.22 -19.86
CA SER A 1122 2.94 -35.88 -21.00
C SER A 1122 3.62 -34.53 -20.82
N GLU A 1123 2.87 -33.49 -20.47
CA GLU A 1123 3.44 -32.14 -20.32
C GLU A 1123 4.34 -32.03 -19.09
N LEU A 1124 3.99 -32.73 -18.00
CA LEU A 1124 4.85 -32.84 -16.81
C LEU A 1124 6.20 -33.48 -17.15
N GLN A 1125 6.23 -34.45 -18.08
CA GLN A 1125 7.48 -35.03 -18.57
C GLN A 1125 8.29 -34.04 -19.41
N ILE A 1126 7.63 -33.24 -20.25
CA ILE A 1126 8.28 -32.18 -21.04
C ILE A 1126 8.98 -31.19 -20.10
N VAL A 1127 8.29 -30.68 -19.09
CA VAL A 1127 8.86 -29.77 -18.08
C VAL A 1127 10.07 -30.41 -17.41
N ASN A 1128 9.93 -31.64 -16.89
CA ASN A 1128 11.02 -32.34 -16.23
C ASN A 1128 12.23 -32.62 -17.15
N SER A 1129 12.03 -32.73 -18.47
CA SER A 1129 13.12 -32.91 -19.44
C SER A 1129 13.84 -31.61 -19.80
N ALA A 1130 13.12 -30.48 -19.79
CA ALA A 1130 13.62 -29.16 -20.15
C ALA A 1130 14.40 -28.45 -19.03
N LEU A 1131 14.27 -28.93 -17.78
CA LEU A 1131 14.95 -28.37 -16.62
C LEU A 1131 16.34 -28.99 -16.40
N ASP A 1132 17.24 -28.21 -15.82
CA ASP A 1132 18.56 -28.65 -15.33
C ASP A 1132 18.45 -29.38 -13.97
N TYR A 1133 19.58 -29.79 -13.36
CA TYR A 1133 19.54 -30.56 -12.12
C TYR A 1133 18.87 -29.80 -10.97
N ALA A 1134 19.19 -28.50 -10.81
CA ALA A 1134 18.59 -27.65 -9.79
C ALA A 1134 17.09 -27.42 -10.04
N GLY A 1135 16.71 -27.12 -11.29
CA GLY A 1135 15.31 -26.99 -11.71
C GLY A 1135 14.49 -28.24 -11.45
N LYS A 1136 15.03 -29.44 -11.71
CA LYS A 1136 14.34 -30.71 -11.42
C LYS A 1136 14.11 -30.94 -9.93
N ALA A 1137 15.04 -30.51 -9.07
CA ALA A 1137 14.89 -30.62 -7.63
C ALA A 1137 13.73 -29.74 -7.13
N LEU A 1138 13.71 -28.46 -7.54
CA LEU A 1138 12.63 -27.53 -7.19
C LEU A 1138 11.27 -27.98 -7.76
N TYR A 1139 11.25 -28.41 -9.02
CA TYR A 1139 10.04 -28.96 -9.66
C TYR A 1139 9.46 -30.15 -8.89
N LYS A 1140 10.30 -31.08 -8.41
CA LYS A 1140 9.85 -32.23 -7.60
C LYS A 1140 9.27 -31.79 -6.26
N SER A 1141 9.89 -30.82 -5.59
CA SER A 1141 9.36 -30.24 -4.34
C SER A 1141 7.98 -29.64 -4.57
N LEU A 1142 7.86 -28.74 -5.55
CA LEU A 1142 6.59 -28.08 -5.86
C LEU A 1142 5.48 -29.08 -6.25
N TYR A 1143 5.83 -30.13 -6.99
CA TYR A 1143 4.88 -31.18 -7.36
C TYR A 1143 4.47 -32.04 -6.16
N HIS A 1144 5.39 -32.29 -5.22
CA HIS A 1144 5.09 -33.00 -3.97
C HIS A 1144 4.15 -32.19 -3.09
N ASP A 1145 4.45 -30.91 -2.87
CA ASP A 1145 3.62 -29.99 -2.08
C ASP A 1145 2.21 -29.86 -2.67
N TYR A 1146 2.11 -29.79 -4.01
CA TYR A 1146 0.82 -29.86 -4.71
C TYR A 1146 0.04 -31.15 -4.40
N GLN A 1147 0.69 -32.31 -4.43
CA GLN A 1147 0.03 -33.60 -4.15
C GLN A 1147 -0.36 -33.80 -2.68
N GLU A 1148 0.38 -33.19 -1.75
CA GLU A 1148 0.14 -33.33 -0.31
C GLU A 1148 -0.91 -32.35 0.20
N TYR A 1149 -0.79 -31.07 -0.16
CA TYR A 1149 -1.54 -29.98 0.48
C TYR A 1149 -2.63 -29.35 -0.38
N TRP A 1150 -2.58 -29.50 -1.72
CA TRP A 1150 -3.49 -28.77 -2.62
C TRP A 1150 -4.47 -29.68 -3.39
N LYS A 1151 -4.01 -30.84 -3.83
CA LYS A 1151 -4.85 -31.77 -4.58
C LYS A 1151 -5.85 -32.45 -3.66
N TRP A 1152 -7.14 -32.19 -3.90
CA TRP A 1152 -8.23 -32.92 -3.24
C TRP A 1152 -8.04 -34.43 -3.43
N LYS A 1153 -7.95 -35.15 -2.31
CA LYS A 1153 -8.01 -36.61 -2.26
C LYS A 1153 -9.41 -36.94 -1.80
N ASP A 1154 -10.22 -37.57 -2.66
CA ASP A 1154 -11.47 -38.18 -2.23
C ASP A 1154 -11.11 -39.26 -1.19
N GLN A 1155 -11.45 -38.99 0.08
CA GLN A 1155 -11.55 -40.01 1.12
C GLN A 1155 -12.99 -40.46 1.24
#